data_AF-A0A5N6DHM2-F1
#
_entry.id   AF-A0A5N6DHM2-F1
#
_cell.length_a   1.000
_cell.length_b   1.000
_cell.length_c   1.000
_cell.angle_alpha   90.00
_cell.angle_beta   90.00
_cell.angle_gamma   90.00
#
_symmetry.space_group_name_H-M   'P 1'
#
loop_
_entity.id
_entity.type
_entity.pdbx_description
1 polymer ?
#
loop_
_entity_poly.entity_id
_entity_poly.type
_entity_poly.pdbx_seq_one_letter_code
_entity_poly.pdbx_strand_id
1 'polypeptide(L)'
;MVNEVGTVYWPYVAALAVILMVAHRARRQHTIPAVGDANDSNLLEALKEGSQRYPESCFQIATKDIPTVIVPLKCLSTIAYAPEEKLSLGREVYERLMGRYTKMVKSDHLAEFVRAGLMKNAGKSVALLQGEAERTVSSQIGHCPDWKSVALFPTMIKLVSLHISRSFIQSPLSRNQEWIDLTLDYAISTVTVAGKMSNTHWTLRPFKGPFLPETAEMRRQFKRASELLRPTLEARLQQRGELPNDLMQWIINNYPDQKDDLTLHTRLQLEAVQAATYNLAFQLVHFFYDLLAHPEYLQPLRDEIKSVSKSCNGHWTPAALSNLRKCDSFLKESQRLNPIGIVSVSRFALSPFRLPDGSTVPAGVSVSAPSMMVNLDDSLWTDATSFDGYRFEKLRTIKGNEQKFQYASTSASELNWGYGTHACPGRHYASNQIKLMIVSLLSRYEFQFDREQTDKKAIFERPPNVVDGVRIMPNPQALVMVRSLGNVNEGLLVVGGGPAGSYAAAALAREGVDTVLLEADVFPRYHIGESMLPSIRHFLRFIDLDSKFDSYGFVNKNGAAFKLNSKPEAYTDFIAAGGPGSHAWNVVRSEADHLMFKHAGENGAQVFDGVKVNSIEFEQIDGLTVDPSLAELGRPVSATWSCKATGEKGSITFEYLIDATGRAGLVSTKYMKNRRYNQGLKNVASWGYWSNAGSYGVGTPREGDPYFEAIEDGSGWVWLIPLHNGTTSIGVVMNQAAATAKKRETGATTKDLYLNTIKNTPGVWQLLDKAELQSDLKSASDWSYNASSYASPYLRIVGDAGCFIDPFFSSGVHLALASGLSAALTIRAAQRGDCDEQAAVSWHSKKVAEGYTRFLLVVMSALKQISDREKPVLTDFDEDSFNRAFDFFRPIIQGTADVDKNLTQAEIAQTIEFCVQAFQTASTDEQDAVMTKVAAINSQNGTEGALRELHASLSADERRTLTTIQARQIIRSEDQMNIDNFTIDVIDGMVPRLERRSLGLARFVPKAQTSREDGLRATLGLPEKQKSIFSY
;
A
#
# COMPACT_ATOMS: atom_id res chain seq x y z
N MET A 1 52.80 -21.08 67.97
CA MET A 1 52.36 -21.64 66.67
C MET A 1 51.95 -20.54 65.68
N VAL A 2 52.78 -19.52 65.44
CA VAL A 2 52.51 -18.47 64.43
C VAL A 2 53.70 -18.25 63.47
N ASN A 3 54.86 -18.89 63.72
CA ASN A 3 56.08 -18.69 62.92
C ASN A 3 56.46 -19.84 61.97
N GLU A 4 55.65 -20.90 61.84
CA GLU A 4 55.98 -22.06 60.97
C GLU A 4 55.14 -22.17 59.69
N VAL A 5 54.09 -21.34 59.53
CA VAL A 5 53.24 -21.38 58.33
C VAL A 5 53.74 -20.41 57.24
N GLY A 6 54.53 -19.40 57.59
CA GLY A 6 55.04 -18.40 56.63
C GLY A 6 56.18 -18.89 55.73
N THR A 7 56.97 -19.87 56.16
CA THR A 7 58.17 -20.34 55.46
C THR A 7 57.90 -21.41 54.39
N VAL A 8 56.74 -22.08 54.44
CA VAL A 8 56.41 -23.16 53.50
C VAL A 8 55.73 -22.65 52.22
N TYR A 9 54.99 -21.53 52.27
CA TYR A 9 54.26 -21.01 51.10
C TYR A 9 55.03 -19.95 50.30
N TRP A 10 56.05 -19.32 50.89
CA TRP A 10 56.84 -18.29 50.21
C TRP A 10 57.60 -18.77 48.96
N PRO A 11 58.15 -20.00 48.92
CA PRO A 11 58.73 -20.56 47.70
C PRO A 11 57.70 -20.76 46.59
N TYR A 12 56.45 -21.11 46.92
CA TYR A 12 55.38 -21.31 45.94
C TYR A 12 54.79 -19.99 45.45
N VAL A 13 54.68 -18.98 46.32
CA VAL A 13 54.26 -17.62 45.91
C VAL A 13 55.35 -16.95 45.10
N ALA A 14 56.63 -17.11 45.47
CA ALA A 14 57.77 -16.63 44.69
C ALA A 14 57.91 -17.39 43.36
N ALA A 15 57.71 -18.72 43.34
CA ALA A 15 57.68 -19.50 42.11
C ALA A 15 56.49 -19.12 41.23
N LEU A 16 55.30 -18.88 41.79
CA LEU A 16 54.14 -18.39 41.05
C LEU A 16 54.37 -16.97 40.54
N ALA A 17 55.00 -16.09 41.32
CA ALA A 17 55.38 -14.74 40.90
C ALA A 17 56.46 -14.78 39.83
N VAL A 18 57.44 -15.68 39.90
CA VAL A 18 58.47 -15.89 38.86
C VAL A 18 57.87 -16.56 37.64
N ILE A 19 56.94 -17.51 37.76
CA ILE A 19 56.22 -18.11 36.63
C ILE A 19 55.32 -17.08 35.98
N LEU A 20 54.63 -16.23 36.76
CA LEU A 20 53.82 -15.13 36.23
C LEU A 20 54.70 -14.04 35.63
N MET A 21 55.87 -13.74 36.21
CA MET A 21 56.81 -12.75 35.71
C MET A 21 57.55 -13.27 34.47
N VAL A 22 57.91 -14.55 34.41
CA VAL A 22 58.49 -15.24 33.24
C VAL A 22 57.42 -15.46 32.17
N ALA A 23 56.17 -15.78 32.50
CA ALA A 23 55.06 -15.81 31.55
C ALA A 23 54.72 -14.39 31.06
N HIS A 24 54.85 -13.37 31.90
CA HIS A 24 54.70 -11.96 31.54
C HIS A 24 55.89 -11.46 30.69
N ARG A 25 57.12 -11.93 30.95
CA ARG A 25 58.35 -11.59 30.20
C ARG A 25 58.47 -12.38 28.90
N ALA A 26 58.01 -13.63 28.86
CA ALA A 26 57.92 -14.47 27.66
C ALA A 26 56.77 -14.00 26.74
N ARG A 27 55.66 -13.48 27.29
CA ARG A 27 54.65 -12.73 26.51
C ARG A 27 55.16 -11.39 25.98
N ARG A 28 56.28 -10.86 26.50
CA ARG A 28 56.90 -9.58 26.07
C ARG A 28 58.04 -9.73 25.07
N GLN A 29 58.47 -10.94 24.71
CA GLN A 29 59.39 -11.13 23.58
C GLN A 29 58.60 -11.11 22.25
N HIS A 30 57.98 -9.96 21.95
CA HIS A 30 57.53 -9.68 20.60
C HIS A 30 58.66 -8.95 19.88
N THR A 31 59.23 -9.58 18.86
CA THR A 31 60.21 -8.99 17.94
C THR A 31 59.60 -7.92 17.03
N ILE A 32 58.28 -7.72 17.11
CA ILE A 32 57.50 -6.78 16.30
C ILE A 32 57.27 -5.49 17.11
N PRO A 33 57.66 -4.31 16.61
CA PRO A 33 57.53 -3.03 17.32
C PRO A 33 56.06 -2.63 17.48
N ALA A 34 55.70 -2.05 18.63
CA ALA A 34 54.35 -1.55 18.91
C ALA A 34 54.25 -0.02 18.69
N VAL A 35 53.11 0.44 18.17
CA VAL A 35 52.81 1.85 17.84
C VAL A 35 51.44 2.25 18.40
N GLY A 36 51.35 3.45 18.98
CA GLY A 36 50.13 4.01 19.59
C GLY A 36 49.86 3.57 21.03
N ASP A 37 48.81 4.14 21.65
CA ASP A 37 48.29 3.74 22.95
C ASP A 37 47.02 2.88 22.80
N ALA A 38 46.95 1.77 23.52
CA ALA A 38 45.75 0.93 23.56
C ALA A 38 44.52 1.67 24.12
N ASN A 39 44.70 2.75 24.88
CA ASN A 39 43.61 3.52 25.44
C ASN A 39 42.94 4.47 24.44
N ASP A 40 43.60 4.77 23.33
CA ASP A 40 43.09 5.68 22.31
C ASP A 40 41.84 5.10 21.63
N SER A 41 40.80 5.93 21.50
CA SER A 41 39.59 5.56 20.79
C SER A 41 39.77 5.59 19.26
N ASN A 42 40.80 6.27 18.74
CA ASN A 42 41.08 6.37 17.31
C ASN A 42 42.51 5.92 17.02
N LEU A 43 42.66 4.76 16.35
CA LEU A 43 43.96 4.18 16.03
C LEU A 43 44.46 4.51 14.61
N LEU A 44 43.80 5.44 13.90
CA LEU A 44 44.21 5.83 12.55
C LEU A 44 45.60 6.49 12.53
N GLU A 45 45.89 7.37 13.48
CA GLU A 45 47.21 8.01 13.57
C GLU A 45 48.30 7.00 13.92
N ALA A 46 48.01 6.04 14.81
CA ALA A 46 48.93 4.94 15.11
C ALA A 46 49.21 4.06 13.89
N LEU A 47 48.20 3.82 13.04
CA LEU A 47 48.37 3.10 11.78
C LEU A 47 49.25 3.89 10.81
N LYS A 48 49.00 5.19 10.63
CA LYS A 48 49.82 6.07 9.76
C LYS A 48 51.26 6.13 10.23
N GLU A 49 51.49 6.41 11.52
CA GLU A 49 52.81 6.46 12.13
C GLU A 49 53.56 5.13 11.94
N GLY A 50 52.89 4.01 12.19
CA GLY A 50 53.49 2.68 12.04
C GLY A 50 53.82 2.35 10.59
N SER A 51 52.92 2.64 9.65
CA SER A 51 53.17 2.43 8.22
C SER A 51 54.28 3.32 7.67
N GLN A 52 54.46 4.53 8.20
CA GLN A 52 55.58 5.42 7.84
C GLN A 52 56.92 4.96 8.43
N ARG A 53 56.93 4.51 9.69
CA ARG A 53 58.16 4.06 10.38
C ARG A 53 58.61 2.67 9.93
N TYR A 54 57.65 1.81 9.55
CA TYR A 54 57.88 0.40 9.23
C TYR A 54 57.24 0.01 7.88
N PRO A 55 57.61 0.65 6.75
CA PRO A 55 56.96 0.41 5.46
C PRO A 55 57.21 -1.01 4.93
N GLU A 56 58.36 -1.60 5.27
CA GLU A 56 58.83 -2.88 4.73
C GLU A 56 58.84 -4.03 5.75
N SER A 57 58.33 -3.79 6.97
CA SER A 57 58.36 -4.76 8.07
C SER A 57 57.09 -4.69 8.90
N CYS A 58 56.71 -5.79 9.53
CA CYS A 58 55.55 -5.80 10.42
C CYS A 58 55.71 -4.85 11.62
N PHE A 59 54.60 -4.26 12.05
CA PHE A 59 54.47 -3.54 13.33
C PHE A 59 53.15 -3.92 13.99
N GLN A 60 52.97 -3.57 15.26
CA GLN A 60 51.77 -3.86 16.02
C GLN A 60 51.07 -2.57 16.40
N ILE A 61 49.76 -2.45 16.14
CA ILE A 61 48.95 -1.41 16.78
C ILE A 61 48.47 -1.90 18.14
N ALA A 62 48.66 -1.08 19.16
CA ALA A 62 48.24 -1.40 20.51
C ALA A 62 46.70 -1.35 20.58
N THR A 63 46.02 -2.50 20.55
CA THR A 63 44.57 -2.57 20.82
C THR A 63 44.33 -3.12 22.23
N LYS A 64 43.21 -2.75 22.87
CA LYS A 64 42.91 -3.08 24.28
C LYS A 64 42.88 -4.56 24.63
N ASP A 65 42.64 -5.42 23.65
CA ASP A 65 42.39 -6.84 23.90
C ASP A 65 43.36 -7.75 23.14
N ILE A 66 43.24 -7.79 21.81
CA ILE A 66 44.05 -8.66 20.96
C ILE A 66 45.00 -7.79 20.16
N PRO A 67 46.32 -7.85 20.43
CA PRO A 67 47.33 -7.25 19.58
C PRO A 67 47.07 -7.48 18.09
N THR A 68 47.06 -6.40 17.30
CA THR A 68 46.91 -6.49 15.85
C THR A 68 48.26 -6.19 15.21
N VAL A 69 48.86 -7.21 14.61
CA VAL A 69 50.05 -7.09 13.76
C VAL A 69 49.62 -6.62 12.38
N ILE A 70 50.15 -5.49 11.95
CA ILE A 70 50.00 -4.92 10.62
C ILE A 70 51.14 -5.44 9.75
N VAL A 71 50.79 -6.05 8.62
CA VAL A 71 51.77 -6.58 7.67
C VAL A 71 52.07 -5.58 6.54
N PRO A 72 53.31 -5.57 6.00
CA PRO A 72 53.59 -4.82 4.78
C PRO A 72 52.87 -5.44 3.57
N LEU A 73 52.62 -4.65 2.52
CA LEU A 73 51.82 -5.10 1.36
C LEU A 73 52.40 -6.32 0.64
N LYS A 74 53.74 -6.48 0.64
CA LYS A 74 54.40 -7.68 0.09
C LYS A 74 53.99 -8.99 0.78
N CYS A 75 53.50 -8.93 2.02
CA CYS A 75 53.03 -10.08 2.79
C CYS A 75 51.51 -10.32 2.65
N LEU A 76 50.78 -9.43 1.96
CA LEU A 76 49.33 -9.48 1.82
C LEU A 76 48.84 -10.83 1.27
N SER A 77 49.41 -11.27 0.14
CA SER A 77 49.01 -12.54 -0.48
C SER A 77 49.28 -13.73 0.44
N THR A 78 50.37 -13.70 1.21
CA THR A 78 50.70 -14.78 2.14
C THR A 78 49.64 -14.93 3.23
N ILE A 79 49.16 -13.83 3.81
CA ILE A 79 48.10 -13.90 4.83
C ILE A 79 46.72 -14.18 4.22
N ALA A 80 46.47 -13.69 3.01
CA ALA A 80 45.17 -13.82 2.35
C ALA A 80 44.86 -15.25 1.91
N TYR A 81 45.90 -16.04 1.57
CA TYR A 81 45.81 -17.43 1.11
C TYR A 81 46.39 -18.44 2.12
N ALA A 82 46.66 -18.02 3.36
CA ALA A 82 47.13 -18.93 4.40
C ALA A 82 46.06 -19.99 4.75
N PRO A 83 46.47 -21.23 5.09
CA PRO A 83 45.54 -22.25 5.58
C PRO A 83 44.84 -21.83 6.87
N GLU A 84 43.55 -22.15 7.00
CA GLU A 84 42.72 -21.82 8.18
C GLU A 84 43.26 -22.45 9.47
N GLU A 85 43.97 -23.57 9.40
CA GLU A 85 44.59 -24.22 10.58
C GLU A 85 45.76 -23.40 11.15
N LYS A 86 46.28 -22.43 10.37
CA LYS A 86 47.36 -21.53 10.79
C LYS A 86 46.86 -20.13 11.06
N LEU A 87 46.17 -19.54 10.10
CA LEU A 87 45.62 -18.18 10.17
C LEU A 87 44.11 -18.24 9.92
N SER A 88 43.30 -18.10 10.97
CA SER A 88 41.86 -18.35 10.88
C SER A 88 41.02 -17.08 10.91
N LEU A 89 40.09 -16.93 9.96
CA LEU A 89 39.10 -15.86 9.97
C LEU A 89 37.98 -16.13 10.99
N GLY A 90 37.42 -17.35 11.01
CA GLY A 90 36.36 -17.71 11.96
C GLY A 90 36.80 -17.51 13.41
N ARG A 91 38.08 -17.81 13.71
CA ARG A 91 38.68 -17.54 15.01
C ARG A 91 38.83 -16.04 15.30
N GLU A 92 39.24 -15.25 14.32
CA GLU A 92 39.38 -13.79 14.46
C GLU A 92 38.05 -13.15 14.83
N VAL A 93 36.97 -13.48 14.10
CA VAL A 93 35.62 -12.98 14.37
C VAL A 93 35.16 -13.42 15.75
N TYR A 94 35.36 -14.69 16.10
CA TYR A 94 34.98 -15.23 17.41
C TYR A 94 35.66 -14.50 18.57
N GLU A 95 36.96 -14.23 18.48
CA GLU A 95 37.70 -13.56 19.55
C GLU A 95 37.34 -12.06 19.62
N ARG A 96 37.24 -11.37 18.48
CA ARG A 96 36.87 -9.94 18.42
C ARG A 96 35.46 -9.67 18.94
N LEU A 97 34.51 -10.55 18.64
CA LEU A 97 33.12 -10.43 19.08
C LEU A 97 32.86 -11.16 20.40
N MET A 98 33.89 -11.64 21.10
CA MET A 98 33.76 -12.29 22.41
C MET A 98 32.78 -13.47 22.36
N GLY A 99 32.90 -14.35 21.36
CA GLY A 99 31.94 -15.41 21.03
C GLY A 99 31.57 -16.34 22.19
N ARG A 100 32.47 -16.50 23.17
CA ARG A 100 32.19 -17.19 24.45
C ARG A 100 30.99 -16.61 25.21
N TYR A 101 30.74 -15.31 25.05
CA TYR A 101 29.71 -14.55 25.76
C TYR A 101 28.57 -14.08 24.83
N THR A 102 28.83 -13.97 23.52
CA THR A 102 27.87 -13.44 22.53
C THR A 102 27.21 -14.51 21.66
N LYS A 103 27.41 -15.80 21.97
CA LYS A 103 26.84 -16.95 21.22
C LYS A 103 27.34 -17.11 19.79
N MET A 104 28.27 -16.26 19.31
CA MET A 104 28.98 -16.44 18.06
C MET A 104 29.80 -17.73 18.10
N VAL A 105 29.84 -18.46 16.99
CA VAL A 105 30.63 -19.69 16.85
C VAL A 105 31.88 -19.48 16.01
N LYS A 106 32.79 -20.45 16.04
CA LYS A 106 34.07 -20.42 15.30
C LYS A 106 33.94 -20.94 13.85
N SER A 107 32.73 -21.25 13.37
CA SER A 107 32.53 -21.95 12.09
C SER A 107 32.31 -20.99 10.92
N ASP A 108 32.67 -21.45 9.72
CA ASP A 108 32.53 -20.71 8.46
C ASP A 108 31.18 -20.95 7.74
N HIS A 109 30.20 -21.54 8.43
CA HIS A 109 28.90 -21.94 7.85
C HIS A 109 28.20 -20.78 7.14
N LEU A 110 28.28 -19.55 7.68
CA LEU A 110 27.70 -18.37 7.05
C LEU A 110 28.37 -18.06 5.71
N ALA A 111 29.69 -18.15 5.60
CA ALA A 111 30.38 -17.86 4.35
C ALA A 111 30.05 -18.88 3.26
N GLU A 112 29.92 -20.16 3.62
CA GLU A 112 29.49 -21.24 2.74
C GLU A 112 28.08 -20.99 2.19
N PHE A 113 27.13 -20.63 3.07
CA PHE A 113 25.75 -20.30 2.70
C PHE A 113 25.69 -19.15 1.69
N VAL A 114 26.41 -18.06 1.96
CA VAL A 114 26.37 -16.86 1.10
C VAL A 114 26.90 -17.19 -0.30
N ARG A 115 28.00 -17.97 -0.39
CA ARG A 115 28.57 -18.37 -1.69
C ARG A 115 27.65 -19.34 -2.44
N ALA A 116 27.06 -20.31 -1.76
CA ALA A 116 26.27 -21.37 -2.39
C ALA A 116 24.88 -20.91 -2.82
N GLY A 117 24.21 -20.07 -2.03
CA GLY A 117 22.82 -19.67 -2.26
C GLY A 117 22.67 -18.27 -2.87
N LEU A 118 23.23 -17.25 -2.22
CA LEU A 118 22.99 -15.84 -2.57
C LEU A 118 23.52 -15.49 -3.97
N MET A 119 24.71 -15.99 -4.32
CA MET A 119 25.34 -15.70 -5.62
C MET A 119 24.63 -16.40 -6.79
N LYS A 120 24.15 -17.64 -6.61
CA LYS A 120 23.46 -18.40 -7.66
C LYS A 120 22.10 -17.82 -8.03
N ASN A 121 21.54 -16.96 -7.19
CA ASN A 121 20.16 -16.47 -7.29
C ASN A 121 20.04 -14.95 -7.48
N ALA A 122 21.14 -14.28 -7.84
CA ALA A 122 21.22 -12.81 -7.90
C ALA A 122 20.10 -12.14 -8.69
N GLY A 123 19.65 -12.73 -9.81
CA GLY A 123 18.53 -12.19 -10.61
C GLY A 123 17.20 -12.18 -9.87
N LYS A 124 16.81 -13.30 -9.24
CA LYS A 124 15.58 -13.41 -8.43
C LYS A 124 15.63 -12.48 -7.20
N SER A 125 16.82 -12.30 -6.61
CA SER A 125 17.01 -11.40 -5.47
C SER A 125 16.81 -9.93 -5.84
N VAL A 126 17.24 -9.47 -7.02
CA VAL A 126 17.07 -8.07 -7.43
C VAL A 126 15.60 -7.70 -7.60
N ALA A 127 14.80 -8.54 -8.28
CA ALA A 127 13.38 -8.28 -8.46
C ALA A 127 12.61 -8.23 -7.11
N LEU A 128 12.94 -9.15 -6.20
CA LEU A 128 12.37 -9.15 -4.84
C LEU A 128 12.73 -7.86 -4.08
N LEU A 129 14.00 -7.45 -4.16
CA LEU A 129 14.50 -6.25 -3.49
C LEU A 129 13.95 -4.95 -4.08
N GLN A 130 13.70 -4.90 -5.39
CA GLN A 130 13.09 -3.74 -6.03
C GLN A 130 11.68 -3.46 -5.46
N GLY A 131 10.80 -4.46 -5.47
CA GLY A 131 9.44 -4.29 -4.94
C GLY A 131 9.44 -3.95 -3.45
N GLU A 132 10.40 -4.48 -2.69
CA GLU A 132 10.58 -4.10 -1.29
C GLU A 132 11.14 -2.67 -1.14
N ALA A 133 12.01 -2.20 -2.03
CA ALA A 133 12.56 -0.83 -2.03
C ALA A 133 11.50 0.24 -2.26
N GLU A 134 10.59 0.01 -3.21
CA GLU A 134 9.50 0.93 -3.51
C GLU A 134 8.56 1.06 -2.30
N ARG A 135 8.23 -0.07 -1.66
CA ARG A 135 7.36 -0.11 -0.49
C ARG A 135 8.00 0.50 0.76
N THR A 136 9.21 0.06 1.13
CA THR A 136 9.80 0.43 2.42
C THR A 136 10.17 1.90 2.43
N VAL A 137 10.71 2.44 1.34
CA VAL A 137 11.05 3.87 1.22
C VAL A 137 9.79 4.73 1.38
N SER A 138 8.70 4.37 0.71
CA SER A 138 7.41 5.07 0.83
C SER A 138 6.84 4.99 2.24
N SER A 139 7.02 3.86 2.94
CA SER A 139 6.54 3.69 4.32
C SER A 139 7.35 4.47 5.37
N GLN A 140 8.68 4.59 5.20
CA GLN A 140 9.56 5.17 6.22
C GLN A 140 9.72 6.69 6.06
N ILE A 141 9.81 7.19 4.83
CA ILE A 141 10.00 8.62 4.57
C ILE A 141 8.64 9.30 4.33
N GLY A 142 7.79 8.68 3.52
CA GLY A 142 6.46 9.17 3.13
C GLY A 142 6.52 10.32 2.11
N HIS A 143 5.35 10.70 1.59
CA HIS A 143 5.22 11.90 0.77
C HIS A 143 5.48 13.15 1.62
N CYS A 144 6.44 13.99 1.19
CA CYS A 144 6.85 15.21 1.88
C CYS A 144 6.97 16.34 0.84
N PRO A 145 5.87 17.03 0.49
CA PRO A 145 5.92 18.11 -0.51
C PRO A 145 6.80 19.29 -0.04
N ASP A 146 6.88 19.49 1.27
CA ASP A 146 7.78 20.43 1.92
C ASP A 146 9.02 19.74 2.51
N TRP A 147 10.07 20.52 2.77
CA TRP A 147 11.29 20.02 3.41
C TRP A 147 11.01 19.51 4.83
N LYS A 148 11.34 18.23 5.06
CA LYS A 148 11.17 17.53 6.33
C LYS A 148 12.53 17.07 6.88
N SER A 149 12.85 17.39 8.13
CA SER A 149 14.06 16.88 8.79
C SER A 149 13.92 15.39 9.10
N VAL A 150 14.96 14.62 8.76
CA VAL A 150 15.03 13.17 8.94
C VAL A 150 16.39 12.80 9.53
N ALA A 151 16.36 11.98 10.58
CA ALA A 151 17.57 11.35 11.11
C ALA A 151 18.03 10.25 10.15
N LEU A 152 19.01 10.56 9.29
CA LEU A 152 19.39 9.69 8.18
C LEU A 152 19.87 8.31 8.64
N PHE A 153 20.69 8.28 9.69
CA PHE A 153 21.28 7.06 10.22
C PHE A 153 20.24 6.01 10.67
N PRO A 154 19.31 6.31 11.60
CA PRO A 154 18.28 5.34 12.00
C PRO A 154 17.32 4.99 10.86
N THR A 155 17.02 5.93 9.96
CA THR A 155 16.18 5.66 8.78
C THR A 155 16.85 4.63 7.85
N MET A 156 18.15 4.78 7.55
CA MET A 156 18.88 3.85 6.70
C MET A 156 19.02 2.46 7.32
N ILE A 157 19.27 2.38 8.65
CA ILE A 157 19.28 1.10 9.37
C ILE A 157 17.95 0.38 9.19
N LYS A 158 16.83 1.08 9.42
CA LYS A 158 15.50 0.47 9.34
C LYS A 158 15.16 0.01 7.92
N LEU A 159 15.45 0.83 6.90
CA LEU A 159 15.25 0.46 5.49
C LEU A 159 16.05 -0.79 5.11
N VAL A 160 17.32 -0.83 5.49
CA VAL A 160 18.22 -1.96 5.23
C VAL A 160 17.74 -3.22 5.93
N SER A 161 17.34 -3.14 7.21
CA SER A 161 16.84 -4.29 7.97
C SER A 161 15.60 -4.91 7.35
N LEU A 162 14.67 -4.08 6.85
CA LEU A 162 13.46 -4.56 6.16
C LEU A 162 13.83 -5.33 4.87
N HIS A 163 14.76 -4.81 4.08
CA HIS A 163 15.22 -5.47 2.85
C HIS A 163 15.99 -6.77 3.09
N ILE A 164 16.90 -6.77 4.06
CA ILE A 164 17.66 -7.96 4.42
C ILE A 164 16.73 -9.05 4.94
N SER A 165 15.82 -8.67 5.85
CA SER A 165 14.84 -9.61 6.40
C SER A 165 14.05 -10.28 5.28
N ARG A 166 13.60 -9.50 4.28
CA ARG A 166 12.88 -10.04 3.12
C ARG A 166 13.68 -11.06 2.31
N SER A 167 15.00 -10.89 2.24
CA SER A 167 15.89 -11.78 1.48
C SER A 167 16.28 -13.04 2.26
N PHE A 168 16.40 -12.96 3.58
CA PHE A 168 16.83 -14.07 4.43
C PHE A 168 15.66 -14.90 4.97
N ILE A 169 14.48 -14.30 5.09
CA ILE A 169 13.27 -14.99 5.53
C ILE A 169 12.02 -14.41 4.87
N GLN A 170 11.27 -15.22 4.11
CA GLN A 170 10.07 -14.72 3.42
C GLN A 170 8.90 -14.39 4.38
N SER A 171 7.80 -13.89 3.81
CA SER A 171 6.57 -13.57 4.57
C SER A 171 6.00 -14.84 5.23
N PRO A 172 5.33 -14.71 6.40
CA PRO A 172 4.99 -13.47 7.09
C PRO A 172 6.08 -12.92 8.02
N LEU A 173 7.11 -13.70 8.38
CA LEU A 173 8.03 -13.31 9.45
C LEU A 173 8.93 -12.11 9.11
N SER A 174 9.35 -11.93 7.85
CA SER A 174 10.07 -10.72 7.43
C SER A 174 9.31 -9.41 7.65
N ARG A 175 7.98 -9.47 7.80
CA ARG A 175 7.12 -8.32 8.03
C ARG A 175 6.70 -8.16 9.49
N ASN A 176 7.12 -9.07 10.35
CA ASN A 176 6.82 -9.00 11.77
C ASN A 176 7.74 -7.96 12.42
N GLN A 177 7.16 -6.90 12.98
CA GLN A 177 7.91 -5.82 13.61
C GLN A 177 8.74 -6.30 14.81
N GLU A 178 8.21 -7.25 15.60
CA GLU A 178 8.93 -7.86 16.72
C GLU A 178 10.19 -8.61 16.24
N TRP A 179 10.11 -9.33 15.12
CA TRP A 179 11.28 -9.99 14.53
C TRP A 179 12.35 -8.99 14.10
N ILE A 180 11.96 -7.92 13.41
CA ILE A 180 12.89 -6.90 12.92
C ILE A 180 13.60 -6.21 14.09
N ASP A 181 12.84 -5.74 15.07
CA ASP A 181 13.37 -5.04 16.24
C ASP A 181 14.28 -5.97 17.06
N LEU A 182 13.88 -7.22 17.26
CA LEU A 182 14.69 -8.21 17.97
C LEU A 182 16.04 -8.45 17.28
N THR A 183 16.05 -8.63 15.95
CA THR A 183 17.29 -8.91 15.22
C THR A 183 18.26 -7.71 15.26
N LEU A 184 17.73 -6.48 15.25
CA LEU A 184 18.50 -5.25 15.43
C LEU A 184 19.08 -5.14 16.84
N ASP A 185 18.27 -5.35 17.86
CA ASP A 185 18.68 -5.28 19.26
C ASP A 185 19.69 -6.37 19.62
N TYR A 186 19.59 -7.54 19.00
CA TYR A 186 20.56 -8.62 19.15
C TYR A 186 21.94 -8.22 18.62
N ALA A 187 22.00 -7.53 17.46
CA ALA A 187 23.24 -7.02 16.90
C ALA A 187 23.89 -5.95 17.80
N ILE A 188 23.09 -5.04 18.37
CA ILE A 188 23.55 -4.02 19.34
C ILE A 188 24.10 -4.70 20.59
N SER A 189 23.35 -5.65 21.14
CA SER A 189 23.72 -6.38 22.36
C SER A 189 25.04 -7.13 22.17
N THR A 190 25.26 -7.73 21.01
CA THR A 190 26.52 -8.41 20.65
C THR A 190 27.72 -7.47 20.72
N VAL A 191 27.65 -6.30 20.07
CA VAL A 191 28.75 -5.33 20.08
C VAL A 191 28.95 -4.72 21.47
N THR A 192 27.86 -4.50 22.21
CA THR A 192 27.90 -3.97 23.58
C THR A 192 28.60 -4.93 24.54
N VAL A 193 28.26 -6.21 24.49
CA VAL A 193 28.94 -7.26 25.27
C VAL A 193 30.41 -7.33 24.86
N ALA A 194 30.71 -7.35 23.56
CA ALA A 194 32.10 -7.39 23.09
C ALA A 194 32.94 -6.23 23.63
N GLY A 195 32.43 -4.99 23.55
CA GLY A 195 33.10 -3.80 24.07
C GLY A 195 33.26 -3.77 25.60
N LYS A 196 32.24 -4.21 26.36
CA LYS A 196 32.35 -4.30 27.83
C LYS A 196 33.35 -5.36 28.27
N MET A 197 33.45 -6.45 27.51
CA MET A 197 34.34 -7.57 27.81
C MET A 197 35.78 -7.30 27.37
N SER A 198 36.01 -6.61 26.25
CA SER A 198 37.35 -6.22 25.81
C SER A 198 38.02 -5.26 26.80
N ASN A 199 37.26 -4.32 27.37
CA ASN A 199 37.70 -3.44 28.45
C ASN A 199 37.89 -4.13 29.81
N THR A 200 37.56 -5.42 29.92
CA THR A 200 37.72 -6.19 31.16
C THR A 200 38.95 -7.07 31.04
N HIS A 201 39.82 -7.05 32.06
CA HIS A 201 40.99 -7.93 32.11
C HIS A 201 40.57 -9.40 31.99
N TRP A 202 41.28 -10.18 31.18
CA TRP A 202 40.90 -11.54 30.77
C TRP A 202 40.61 -12.50 31.94
N THR A 203 41.28 -12.35 33.09
CA THR A 203 41.05 -13.16 34.30
C THR A 203 39.70 -12.88 34.96
N LEU A 204 39.14 -11.68 34.80
CA LEU A 204 37.85 -11.28 35.37
C LEU A 204 36.67 -11.61 34.45
N ARG A 205 36.93 -11.85 33.16
CA ARG A 205 35.88 -12.13 32.16
C ARG A 205 34.99 -13.33 32.52
N PRO A 206 35.51 -14.48 33.04
CA PRO A 206 34.66 -15.60 33.45
C PRO A 206 33.69 -15.26 34.59
N PHE A 207 34.05 -14.31 35.45
CA PHE A 207 33.23 -13.87 36.58
C PHE A 207 32.30 -12.72 36.23
N LYS A 208 32.70 -11.80 35.35
CA LYS A 208 31.86 -10.67 34.93
C LYS A 208 30.85 -11.07 33.86
N GLY A 209 31.30 -11.84 32.86
CA GLY A 209 30.52 -12.17 31.67
C GLY A 209 29.12 -12.73 31.98
N PRO A 210 28.99 -13.81 32.76
CA PRO A 210 27.69 -14.42 33.06
C PRO A 210 26.69 -13.52 33.81
N PHE A 211 27.18 -12.47 34.49
CA PHE A 211 26.37 -11.54 35.30
C PHE A 211 26.13 -10.20 34.61
N LEU A 212 26.63 -10.00 33.39
CA LEU A 212 26.31 -8.82 32.60
C LEU A 212 24.83 -8.88 32.15
N PRO A 213 24.02 -7.84 32.42
CA PRO A 213 22.63 -7.78 31.99
C PRO A 213 22.46 -8.04 30.49
N GLU A 214 23.38 -7.56 29.66
CA GLU A 214 23.32 -7.72 28.21
C GLU A 214 23.53 -9.18 27.78
N THR A 215 24.31 -9.97 28.53
CA THR A 215 24.44 -11.42 28.24
C THR A 215 23.20 -12.22 28.63
N ALA A 216 22.47 -11.76 29.65
CA ALA A 216 21.15 -12.31 29.98
C ALA A 216 20.13 -11.90 28.90
N GLU A 217 20.20 -10.66 28.43
CA GLU A 217 19.34 -10.14 27.35
C GLU A 217 19.55 -10.89 26.04
N MET A 218 20.79 -11.09 25.59
CA MET A 218 21.08 -11.88 24.40
C MET A 218 20.53 -13.32 24.50
N ARG A 219 20.55 -13.94 25.69
CA ARG A 219 19.92 -15.25 25.90
C ARG A 219 18.40 -15.19 25.75
N ARG A 220 17.77 -14.13 26.25
CA ARG A 220 16.31 -13.89 26.08
C ARG A 220 15.97 -13.65 24.61
N GLN A 221 16.69 -12.77 23.93
CA GLN A 221 16.53 -12.46 22.51
C GLN A 221 16.72 -13.71 21.64
N PHE A 222 17.76 -14.51 21.87
CA PHE A 222 17.97 -15.75 21.12
C PHE A 222 16.81 -16.73 21.31
N LYS A 223 16.35 -16.92 22.55
CA LYS A 223 15.18 -17.78 22.83
C LYS A 223 13.94 -17.27 22.11
N ARG A 224 13.67 -15.96 22.17
CA ARG A 224 12.51 -15.35 21.54
C ARG A 224 12.58 -15.40 20.01
N ALA A 225 13.76 -15.21 19.43
CA ALA A 225 14.00 -15.42 18.01
C ALA A 225 13.66 -16.87 17.60
N SER A 226 14.11 -17.86 18.37
CA SER A 226 13.76 -19.26 18.11
C SER A 226 12.27 -19.53 18.20
N GLU A 227 11.56 -18.90 19.15
CA GLU A 227 10.09 -19.01 19.26
C GLU A 227 9.38 -18.41 18.04
N LEU A 228 9.82 -17.24 17.57
CA LEU A 228 9.25 -16.58 16.38
C LEU A 228 9.57 -17.33 15.07
N LEU A 229 10.76 -17.94 14.99
CA LEU A 229 11.23 -18.65 13.80
C LEU A 229 10.56 -20.02 13.62
N ARG A 230 10.25 -20.69 14.74
CA ARG A 230 9.75 -22.07 14.76
C ARG A 230 8.55 -22.34 13.85
N PRO A 231 7.45 -21.54 13.88
CA PRO A 231 6.30 -21.82 13.02
C PRO A 231 6.65 -21.74 11.53
N THR A 232 7.56 -20.83 11.17
CA THR A 232 8.01 -20.67 9.78
C THR A 232 8.84 -21.87 9.33
N LEU A 233 9.71 -22.38 10.19
CA LEU A 233 10.52 -23.57 9.92
C LEU A 233 9.65 -24.84 9.81
N GLU A 234 8.71 -25.03 10.74
CA GLU A 234 7.80 -26.18 10.74
C GLU A 234 6.92 -26.19 9.48
N ALA A 235 6.36 -25.03 9.10
CA ALA A 235 5.61 -24.88 7.87
C ALA A 235 6.47 -25.16 6.63
N ARG A 236 7.73 -24.70 6.61
CA ARG A 236 8.65 -24.93 5.49
C ARG A 236 8.95 -26.41 5.28
N LEU A 237 9.14 -27.17 6.36
CA LEU A 237 9.43 -28.60 6.30
C LEU A 237 8.25 -29.44 5.79
N GLN A 238 7.02 -28.93 5.90
CA GLN A 238 5.80 -29.59 5.43
C GLN A 238 5.36 -29.17 4.02
N GLN A 239 5.89 -28.06 3.50
CA GLN A 239 5.51 -27.50 2.21
C GLN A 239 5.86 -28.45 1.05
N ARG A 240 4.90 -28.66 0.14
CA ARG A 240 5.09 -29.39 -1.12
C ARG A 240 4.92 -28.42 -2.29
N GLY A 241 5.77 -28.52 -3.32
CA GLY A 241 5.72 -27.66 -4.52
C GLY A 241 6.93 -26.73 -4.62
N GLU A 242 6.73 -25.53 -5.19
CA GLU A 242 7.79 -24.54 -5.33
C GLU A 242 8.22 -23.98 -3.96
N LEU A 243 9.49 -24.20 -3.61
CA LEU A 243 10.04 -23.81 -2.32
C LEU A 243 10.62 -22.38 -2.38
N PRO A 244 10.43 -21.58 -1.32
CA PRO A 244 11.03 -20.26 -1.21
C PRO A 244 12.56 -20.28 -1.38
N ASN A 245 13.08 -19.23 -2.00
CA ASN A 245 14.51 -19.08 -2.24
C ASN A 245 15.13 -18.09 -1.25
N ASP A 246 15.30 -18.54 -0.01
CA ASP A 246 15.80 -17.74 1.11
C ASP A 246 16.83 -18.51 1.96
N LEU A 247 17.43 -17.84 2.95
CA LEU A 247 18.45 -18.42 3.84
C LEU A 247 17.93 -19.69 4.55
N MET A 248 16.67 -19.71 4.97
CA MET A 248 16.08 -20.91 5.58
C MET A 248 16.12 -22.12 4.63
N GLN A 249 15.76 -21.94 3.36
CA GLN A 249 15.83 -23.02 2.38
C GLN A 249 17.28 -23.45 2.10
N TRP A 250 18.21 -22.51 2.06
CA TRP A 250 19.62 -22.83 1.83
C TRP A 250 20.21 -23.60 3.01
N ILE A 251 19.82 -23.32 4.25
CA ILE A 251 20.23 -24.13 5.43
C ILE A 251 19.72 -25.58 5.28
N ILE A 252 18.43 -25.75 4.94
CA ILE A 252 17.83 -27.09 4.76
C ILE A 252 18.57 -27.90 3.69
N ASN A 253 18.92 -27.25 2.56
CA ASN A 253 19.57 -27.93 1.45
C ASN A 253 21.03 -28.31 1.73
N ASN A 254 21.76 -27.51 2.52
CA ASN A 254 23.17 -27.76 2.82
C ASN A 254 23.38 -28.68 4.04
N TYR A 255 22.43 -28.73 4.98
CA TYR A 255 22.50 -29.57 6.18
C TYR A 255 21.26 -30.49 6.28
N PRO A 256 21.11 -31.48 5.39
CA PRO A 256 19.93 -32.35 5.38
C PRO A 256 19.73 -33.12 6.70
N ASP A 257 20.82 -33.47 7.38
CA ASP A 257 20.80 -34.15 8.68
C ASP A 257 20.44 -33.24 9.87
N GLN A 258 20.48 -31.91 9.67
CA GLN A 258 20.15 -30.89 10.68
C GLN A 258 19.06 -29.95 10.18
N LYS A 259 18.25 -30.39 9.20
CA LYS A 259 17.26 -29.55 8.51
C LYS A 259 16.21 -28.95 9.45
N ASP A 260 15.93 -29.62 10.58
CA ASP A 260 14.98 -29.25 11.62
C ASP A 260 15.65 -28.68 12.89
N ASP A 261 16.98 -28.48 12.88
CA ASP A 261 17.71 -27.87 14.01
C ASP A 261 17.38 -26.39 14.13
N LEU A 262 16.37 -26.08 14.96
CA LEU A 262 15.93 -24.72 15.23
C LEU A 262 17.06 -23.82 15.77
N THR A 263 18.02 -24.38 16.51
CA THR A 263 19.13 -23.60 17.07
C THR A 263 20.10 -23.19 15.98
N LEU A 264 20.41 -24.09 15.04
CA LEU A 264 21.21 -23.79 13.86
C LEU A 264 20.53 -22.71 13.00
N HIS A 265 19.24 -22.88 12.70
CA HIS A 265 18.46 -21.91 11.92
C HIS A 265 18.42 -20.53 12.57
N THR A 266 18.11 -20.46 13.87
CA THR A 266 18.04 -19.19 14.61
C THR A 266 19.39 -18.47 14.59
N ARG A 267 20.47 -19.21 14.87
CA ARG A 267 21.82 -18.65 14.93
C ARG A 267 22.26 -18.09 13.58
N LEU A 268 22.12 -18.86 12.50
CA LEU A 268 22.55 -18.42 11.18
C LEU A 268 21.75 -17.22 10.66
N GLN A 269 20.44 -17.15 10.97
CA GLN A 269 19.62 -15.98 10.66
C GLN A 269 20.12 -14.72 11.40
N LEU A 270 20.36 -14.83 12.71
CA LEU A 270 20.87 -13.70 13.52
C LEU A 270 22.27 -13.26 13.06
N GLU A 271 23.18 -14.21 12.80
CA GLU A 271 24.53 -13.93 12.30
C GLU A 271 24.50 -13.27 10.92
N ALA A 272 23.63 -13.72 10.01
CA ALA A 272 23.48 -13.14 8.68
C ALA A 272 22.95 -11.71 8.73
N VAL A 273 21.87 -11.47 9.51
CA VAL A 273 21.30 -10.12 9.67
C VAL A 273 22.31 -9.17 10.31
N GLN A 274 23.05 -9.64 11.32
CA GLN A 274 24.11 -8.86 11.96
C GLN A 274 25.23 -8.50 10.99
N ALA A 275 25.69 -9.46 10.18
CA ALA A 275 26.78 -9.26 9.21
C ALA A 275 26.41 -8.27 8.08
N ALA A 276 25.13 -8.15 7.75
CA ALA A 276 24.67 -7.31 6.64
C ALA A 276 24.21 -5.92 7.08
N THR A 277 23.39 -5.81 8.14
CA THR A 277 22.59 -4.60 8.43
C THR A 277 23.42 -3.33 8.59
N TYR A 278 24.33 -3.30 9.58
CA TYR A 278 25.08 -2.08 9.88
C TYR A 278 26.06 -1.71 8.77
N ASN A 279 26.71 -2.70 8.15
CA ASN A 279 27.68 -2.47 7.08
C ASN A 279 27.04 -1.78 5.86
N LEU A 280 25.85 -2.22 5.47
CA LEU A 280 25.10 -1.64 4.35
C LEU A 280 24.52 -0.27 4.70
N ALA A 281 23.96 -0.13 5.91
CA ALA A 281 23.43 1.15 6.38
C ALA A 281 24.53 2.21 6.49
N PHE A 282 25.71 1.87 7.02
CA PHE A 282 26.84 2.80 7.11
C PHE A 282 27.29 3.27 5.74
N GLN A 283 27.37 2.34 4.78
CA GLN A 283 27.75 2.70 3.43
C GLN A 283 26.74 3.64 2.76
N LEU A 284 25.43 3.41 2.95
CA LEU A 284 24.40 4.32 2.46
C LEU A 284 24.52 5.70 3.09
N VAL A 285 24.71 5.78 4.41
CA VAL A 285 24.85 7.06 5.11
C VAL A 285 26.11 7.79 4.64
N HIS A 286 27.25 7.10 4.51
CA HIS A 286 28.46 7.69 3.92
C HIS A 286 28.23 8.18 2.50
N PHE A 287 27.58 7.39 1.65
CA PHE A 287 27.23 7.79 0.28
C PHE A 287 26.43 9.09 0.26
N PHE A 288 25.39 9.20 1.08
CA PHE A 288 24.57 10.42 1.13
C PHE A 288 25.32 11.60 1.75
N TYR A 289 26.14 11.41 2.79
CA TYR A 289 26.97 12.48 3.34
C TYR A 289 27.98 13.01 2.31
N ASP A 290 28.65 12.12 1.57
CA ASP A 290 29.57 12.50 0.51
C ASP A 290 28.82 13.18 -0.64
N LEU A 291 27.65 12.67 -1.03
CA LEU A 291 26.84 13.25 -2.11
C LEU A 291 26.33 14.66 -1.79
N LEU A 292 25.96 14.89 -0.54
CA LEU A 292 25.52 16.20 -0.06
C LEU A 292 26.68 17.18 0.14
N ALA A 293 27.89 16.68 0.42
CA ALA A 293 29.11 17.48 0.47
C ALA A 293 29.63 17.82 -0.94
N HIS A 294 29.28 17.02 -1.95
CA HIS A 294 29.65 17.20 -3.36
C HIS A 294 28.41 17.25 -4.27
N PRO A 295 27.59 18.32 -4.17
CA PRO A 295 26.31 18.43 -4.88
C PRO A 295 26.45 18.42 -6.42
N GLU A 296 27.64 18.70 -6.96
CA GLU A 296 27.95 18.61 -8.39
C GLU A 296 27.69 17.21 -8.99
N TYR A 297 27.71 16.15 -8.16
CA TYR A 297 27.42 14.79 -8.60
C TYR A 297 25.92 14.43 -8.55
N LEU A 298 25.09 15.19 -7.83
CA LEU A 298 23.69 14.82 -7.58
C LEU A 298 22.86 14.71 -8.87
N GLN A 299 22.85 15.75 -9.70
CA GLN A 299 22.07 15.76 -10.93
C GLN A 299 22.60 14.73 -11.96
N PRO A 300 23.92 14.65 -12.23
CA PRO A 300 24.46 13.62 -13.12
C PRO A 300 24.16 12.17 -12.71
N LEU A 301 24.09 11.87 -11.41
CA LEU A 301 23.71 10.55 -10.91
C LEU A 301 22.21 10.28 -11.15
N ARG A 302 21.34 11.27 -10.95
CA ARG A 302 19.91 11.15 -11.28
C ARG A 302 19.68 10.94 -12.77
N ASP A 303 20.41 11.66 -13.62
CA ASP A 303 20.30 11.51 -15.06
C ASP A 303 20.74 10.11 -15.52
N GLU A 304 21.81 9.56 -14.93
CA GLU A 304 22.22 8.17 -15.16
C GLU A 304 21.12 7.19 -14.73
N ILE A 305 20.58 7.34 -13.52
CA ILE A 305 19.50 6.48 -13.00
C ILE A 305 18.29 6.52 -13.93
N LYS A 306 17.85 7.71 -14.36
CA LYS A 306 16.72 7.89 -15.28
C LYS A 306 16.98 7.24 -16.63
N SER A 307 18.18 7.42 -17.19
CA SER A 307 18.58 6.81 -18.46
C SER A 307 18.58 5.29 -18.40
N VAL A 308 19.19 4.71 -17.36
CA VAL A 308 19.27 3.26 -17.21
C VAL A 308 17.89 2.67 -16.90
N SER A 309 17.11 3.31 -16.04
CA SER A 309 15.72 2.94 -15.74
C SER A 309 14.87 2.86 -17.01
N LYS A 310 15.00 3.85 -17.91
CA LYS A 310 14.33 3.84 -19.22
C LYS A 310 14.78 2.68 -20.10
N SER A 311 16.08 2.34 -20.09
CA SER A 311 16.61 1.23 -20.89
C SER A 311 16.14 -0.15 -20.44
N CYS A 312 15.71 -0.29 -19.17
CA CYS A 312 15.20 -1.54 -18.61
C CYS A 312 13.69 -1.49 -18.31
N ASN A 313 12.96 -0.51 -18.83
CA ASN A 313 11.52 -0.30 -18.55
C ASN A 313 11.17 -0.36 -17.06
N GLY A 314 12.01 0.22 -16.20
CA GLY A 314 11.83 0.18 -14.74
C GLY A 314 12.11 -1.17 -14.07
N HIS A 315 12.37 -2.25 -14.81
CA HIS A 315 12.64 -3.58 -14.27
C HIS A 315 14.13 -3.78 -14.05
N TRP A 316 14.59 -3.62 -12.81
CA TRP A 316 16.01 -3.70 -12.49
C TRP A 316 16.49 -5.16 -12.52
N THR A 317 17.67 -5.36 -13.12
CA THR A 317 18.39 -6.63 -13.14
C THR A 317 19.83 -6.40 -12.69
N PRO A 318 20.59 -7.44 -12.30
CA PRO A 318 22.02 -7.29 -12.02
C PRO A 318 22.79 -6.61 -13.18
N ALA A 319 22.40 -6.88 -14.43
CA ALA A 319 22.99 -6.27 -15.61
C ALA A 319 22.61 -4.78 -15.78
N ALA A 320 21.36 -4.41 -15.49
CA ALA A 320 20.96 -3.00 -15.46
C ALA A 320 21.70 -2.22 -14.36
N LEU A 321 21.83 -2.81 -13.17
CA LEU A 321 22.57 -2.22 -12.05
C LEU A 321 24.09 -2.10 -12.31
N SER A 322 24.66 -2.94 -13.17
CA SER A 322 26.06 -2.77 -13.60
C SER A 322 26.26 -1.63 -14.59
N ASN A 323 25.20 -1.17 -15.25
CA ASN A 323 25.23 0.00 -16.14
C ASN A 323 25.20 1.35 -15.41
N LEU A 324 24.91 1.36 -14.10
CA LEU A 324 25.03 2.54 -13.23
C LEU A 324 26.51 2.86 -12.92
N ARG A 325 27.30 3.16 -13.96
CA ARG A 325 28.76 3.28 -13.88
C ARG A 325 29.20 4.44 -13.00
N LYS A 326 28.56 5.61 -13.11
CA LYS A 326 28.84 6.80 -12.29
C LYS A 326 28.43 6.57 -10.84
N CYS A 327 27.24 6.03 -10.60
CA CYS A 327 26.78 5.69 -9.24
C CYS A 327 27.68 4.66 -8.57
N ASP A 328 28.09 3.62 -9.30
CA ASP A 328 29.00 2.58 -8.83
C ASP A 328 30.38 3.17 -8.48
N SER A 329 30.89 4.09 -9.31
CA SER A 329 32.16 4.79 -9.05
C SER A 329 32.06 5.68 -7.81
N PHE A 330 30.98 6.46 -7.68
CA PHE A 330 30.79 7.36 -6.54
C PHE A 330 30.71 6.58 -5.24
N LEU A 331 29.94 5.48 -5.24
CA LEU A 331 29.81 4.59 -4.09
C LEU A 331 31.16 3.97 -3.69
N LYS A 332 31.98 3.60 -4.67
CA LYS A 332 33.32 3.06 -4.45
C LYS A 332 34.29 4.10 -3.90
N GLU A 333 34.25 5.34 -4.39
CA GLU A 333 35.07 6.44 -3.86
C GLU A 333 34.68 6.80 -2.43
N SER A 334 33.37 6.87 -2.15
CA SER A 334 32.83 7.03 -0.81
C SER A 334 33.35 5.95 0.14
N GLN A 335 33.33 4.67 -0.27
CA GLN A 335 33.90 3.57 0.51
C GLN A 335 35.43 3.65 0.66
N ARG A 336 36.16 4.12 -0.35
CA ARG A 336 37.63 4.22 -0.30
C ARG A 336 38.07 5.21 0.78
N LEU A 337 37.44 6.37 0.84
CA LEU A 337 37.75 7.42 1.82
C LEU A 337 37.08 7.16 3.18
N ASN A 338 35.94 6.47 3.18
CA ASN A 338 35.17 6.14 4.38
C ASN A 338 34.89 4.63 4.50
N PRO A 339 35.94 3.79 4.61
CA PRO A 339 35.76 2.34 4.73
C PRO A 339 35.25 2.00 6.12
N ILE A 340 34.64 0.82 6.30
CA ILE A 340 34.10 0.37 7.60
C ILE A 340 35.20 0.17 8.66
N GLY A 341 36.45 0.02 8.23
CA GLY A 341 37.60 -0.03 9.13
C GLY A 341 38.92 0.35 8.45
N ILE A 342 39.91 0.69 9.28
CA ILE A 342 41.24 1.13 8.84
C ILE A 342 42.19 -0.03 8.50
N VAL A 343 41.81 -1.25 8.87
CA VAL A 343 42.50 -2.50 8.55
C VAL A 343 41.53 -3.49 7.89
N SER A 344 42.05 -4.41 7.09
CA SER A 344 41.26 -5.52 6.53
C SER A 344 42.11 -6.78 6.36
N VAL A 345 41.54 -7.84 5.77
CA VAL A 345 42.19 -9.16 5.63
C VAL A 345 42.68 -9.71 6.98
N SER A 346 41.88 -9.48 8.03
CA SER A 346 42.22 -9.88 9.39
C SER A 346 42.15 -11.40 9.58
N ARG A 347 43.14 -11.97 10.27
CA ARG A 347 43.21 -13.39 10.64
C ARG A 347 43.77 -13.55 12.05
N PHE A 348 43.36 -14.60 12.74
CA PHE A 348 43.91 -14.96 14.04
C PHE A 348 44.98 -16.04 13.88
N ALA A 349 46.17 -15.80 14.43
CA ALA A 349 47.27 -16.76 14.38
C ALA A 349 47.04 -17.90 15.40
N LEU A 350 46.74 -19.11 14.91
CA LEU A 350 46.58 -20.31 15.73
C LEU A 350 47.92 -20.94 16.13
N SER A 351 48.94 -20.76 15.29
CA SER A 351 50.31 -21.20 15.52
C SER A 351 51.29 -20.12 15.05
N PRO A 352 52.57 -20.14 15.48
CA PRO A 352 53.56 -19.21 14.97
C PRO A 352 53.66 -19.28 13.44
N PHE A 353 53.59 -18.14 12.78
CA PHE A 353 53.51 -18.05 11.32
C PHE A 353 54.61 -17.14 10.76
N ARG A 354 55.46 -17.69 9.89
CA ARG A 354 56.60 -16.95 9.32
C ARG A 354 56.18 -16.22 8.05
N LEU A 355 56.45 -14.92 7.99
CA LEU A 355 56.14 -14.06 6.86
C LEU A 355 57.33 -13.90 5.91
N PRO A 356 57.09 -13.52 4.63
CA PRO A 356 58.15 -13.29 3.64
C PRO A 356 59.16 -12.21 4.02
N ASP A 357 58.77 -11.25 4.87
CA ASP A 357 59.67 -10.20 5.38
C ASP A 357 60.67 -10.72 6.45
N GLY A 358 60.61 -12.01 6.78
CA GLY A 358 61.45 -12.65 7.78
C GLY A 358 60.88 -12.58 9.20
N SER A 359 59.82 -11.81 9.43
CA SER A 359 59.16 -11.73 10.74
C SER A 359 58.38 -13.01 11.04
N THR A 360 58.16 -13.28 12.34
CA THR A 360 57.33 -14.39 12.81
C THR A 360 56.19 -13.83 13.63
N VAL A 361 54.96 -14.00 13.13
CA VAL A 361 53.74 -13.68 13.86
C VAL A 361 53.56 -14.75 14.94
N PRO A 362 53.48 -14.37 16.23
CA PRO A 362 53.29 -15.32 17.31
C PRO A 362 51.88 -15.92 17.29
N ALA A 363 51.69 -17.09 17.91
CA ALA A 363 50.36 -17.61 18.14
C ALA A 363 49.58 -16.73 19.13
N GLY A 364 48.27 -16.57 18.92
CA GLY A 364 47.37 -15.86 19.82
C GLY A 364 47.19 -14.36 19.51
N VAL A 365 47.70 -13.87 18.38
CA VAL A 365 47.52 -12.47 17.95
C VAL A 365 46.73 -12.38 16.64
N SER A 366 46.18 -11.20 16.39
CA SER A 366 45.52 -10.85 15.13
C SER A 366 46.56 -10.34 14.14
N VAL A 367 46.45 -10.69 12.87
CA VAL A 367 47.26 -10.18 11.76
C VAL A 367 46.35 -9.55 10.72
N SER A 368 46.69 -8.38 10.19
CA SER A 368 45.84 -7.60 9.26
C SER A 368 46.66 -6.78 8.27
N ALA A 369 46.03 -6.42 7.15
CA ALA A 369 46.58 -5.50 6.16
C ALA A 369 46.10 -4.05 6.42
N PRO A 370 46.94 -3.02 6.15
CA PRO A 370 46.62 -1.62 6.40
C PRO A 370 45.73 -1.03 5.30
N SER A 371 44.45 -1.41 5.24
CA SER A 371 43.52 -1.03 4.16
C SER A 371 43.40 0.48 3.95
N MET A 372 43.35 1.28 5.03
CA MET A 372 43.27 2.74 4.89
C MET A 372 44.53 3.33 4.25
N MET A 373 45.71 2.75 4.51
CA MET A 373 46.96 3.23 3.90
C MET A 373 46.99 2.90 2.41
N VAL A 374 46.49 1.72 2.01
CA VAL A 374 46.30 1.37 0.59
C VAL A 374 45.30 2.30 -0.09
N ASN A 375 44.21 2.63 0.59
CA ASN A 375 43.21 3.54 0.06
C ASN A 375 43.79 4.95 -0.17
N LEU A 376 44.73 5.41 0.66
CA LEU A 376 45.32 6.75 0.61
C LEU A 376 46.72 6.80 -0.05
N ASP A 377 47.13 5.73 -0.74
CA ASP A 377 48.44 5.63 -1.38
C ASP A 377 48.46 6.36 -2.73
N ASP A 378 49.21 7.45 -2.83
CA ASP A 378 49.36 8.24 -4.06
C ASP A 378 50.05 7.48 -5.20
N SER A 379 50.78 6.40 -4.90
CA SER A 379 51.36 5.53 -5.93
C SER A 379 50.32 4.64 -6.61
N LEU A 380 49.18 4.41 -5.95
CA LEU A 380 48.05 3.63 -6.46
C LEU A 380 46.94 4.51 -7.02
N TRP A 381 46.69 5.68 -6.40
CA TRP A 381 45.61 6.58 -6.75
C TRP A 381 46.11 8.01 -6.91
N THR A 382 45.95 8.61 -8.08
CA THR A 382 46.30 10.02 -8.31
C THR A 382 45.51 10.94 -7.37
N ASP A 383 46.15 11.79 -6.59
CA ASP A 383 45.50 12.63 -5.57
C ASP A 383 44.64 11.79 -4.61
N ALA A 384 45.25 10.83 -3.92
CA ALA A 384 44.54 9.80 -3.16
C ALA A 384 43.70 10.38 -2.01
N THR A 385 44.11 11.51 -1.42
CA THR A 385 43.34 12.14 -0.33
C THR A 385 42.12 12.92 -0.80
N SER A 386 42.03 13.24 -2.09
CA SER A 386 40.94 14.03 -2.67
C SER A 386 39.77 13.15 -3.10
N PHE A 387 38.54 13.65 -2.91
CA PHE A 387 37.33 12.97 -3.38
C PHE A 387 37.15 13.19 -4.89
N ASP A 388 37.24 12.12 -5.69
CA ASP A 388 36.84 12.12 -7.10
C ASP A 388 35.79 11.02 -7.32
N GLY A 389 34.51 11.42 -7.31
CA GLY A 389 33.38 10.50 -7.45
C GLY A 389 33.43 9.67 -8.75
N TYR A 390 34.15 10.11 -9.77
CA TYR A 390 34.27 9.43 -11.06
C TYR A 390 35.63 8.79 -11.30
N ARG A 391 36.50 8.72 -10.29
CA ARG A 391 37.83 8.08 -10.35
C ARG A 391 37.78 6.69 -11.00
N PHE A 392 36.88 5.84 -10.52
CA PHE A 392 36.77 4.46 -10.98
C PHE A 392 35.94 4.30 -12.26
N GLU A 393 35.09 5.28 -12.59
CA GLU A 393 34.47 5.37 -13.92
C GLU A 393 35.55 5.62 -14.98
N LYS A 394 36.41 6.63 -14.77
CA LYS A 394 37.54 6.98 -15.65
C LYS A 394 38.50 5.81 -15.83
N LEU A 395 38.90 5.14 -14.75
CA LEU A 395 39.79 3.97 -14.83
C LEU A 395 39.21 2.81 -15.65
N ARG A 396 37.88 2.66 -15.67
CA ARG A 396 37.17 1.66 -16.48
C ARG A 396 36.97 2.06 -17.94
N THR A 397 37.36 3.27 -18.34
CA THR A 397 37.42 3.68 -19.77
C THR A 397 38.73 3.25 -20.42
N ILE A 398 39.77 2.96 -19.63
CA ILE A 398 41.05 2.46 -20.12
C ILE A 398 40.85 1.03 -20.64
N LYS A 399 41.29 0.78 -21.88
CA LYS A 399 41.18 -0.54 -22.54
C LYS A 399 41.79 -1.64 -21.65
N GLY A 400 41.03 -2.71 -21.40
CA GLY A 400 41.44 -3.83 -20.53
C GLY A 400 41.07 -3.68 -19.05
N ASN A 401 40.44 -2.57 -18.67
CA ASN A 401 39.94 -2.32 -17.31
C ASN A 401 38.40 -2.29 -17.24
N GLU A 402 37.69 -2.62 -18.31
CA GLU A 402 36.23 -2.47 -18.43
C GLU A 402 35.47 -3.22 -17.32
N GLN A 403 36.01 -4.36 -16.88
CA GLN A 403 35.43 -5.21 -15.83
C GLN A 403 36.15 -5.09 -14.47
N LYS A 404 37.16 -4.22 -14.36
CA LYS A 404 37.88 -3.97 -13.09
C LYS A 404 37.24 -2.81 -12.33
N PHE A 405 37.67 -2.57 -11.10
CA PHE A 405 37.30 -1.38 -10.31
C PHE A 405 35.80 -1.15 -10.08
N GLN A 406 34.97 -2.17 -10.20
CA GLN A 406 33.57 -2.08 -9.80
C GLN A 406 33.49 -1.95 -8.28
N TYR A 407 32.37 -1.44 -7.76
CA TYR A 407 32.19 -1.32 -6.31
C TYR A 407 32.48 -2.65 -5.58
N ALA A 408 32.04 -3.78 -6.15
CA ALA A 408 32.25 -5.13 -5.63
C ALA A 408 33.59 -5.81 -6.02
N SER A 409 34.52 -5.09 -6.66
CA SER A 409 35.84 -5.61 -7.03
C SER A 409 36.77 -5.74 -5.82
N THR A 410 37.68 -6.72 -5.91
CA THR A 410 38.70 -7.02 -4.90
C THR A 410 40.04 -7.24 -5.61
N SER A 411 41.10 -6.61 -5.13
CA SER A 411 42.46 -6.76 -5.66
C SER A 411 43.48 -6.43 -4.59
N ALA A 412 44.78 -6.59 -4.87
CA ALA A 412 45.83 -6.22 -3.90
C ALA A 412 45.81 -4.72 -3.55
N SER A 413 45.28 -3.88 -4.45
CA SER A 413 45.04 -2.46 -4.24
C SER A 413 43.64 -2.15 -3.69
N GLU A 414 42.69 -3.08 -3.70
CA GLU A 414 41.29 -2.83 -3.31
C GLU A 414 40.87 -3.78 -2.19
N LEU A 415 41.07 -3.34 -0.94
CA LEU A 415 40.97 -4.22 0.23
C LEU A 415 39.69 -4.05 1.06
N ASN A 416 38.76 -3.17 0.66
CA ASN A 416 37.56 -2.83 1.45
C ASN A 416 36.58 -4.01 1.58
N TRP A 417 36.53 -4.89 0.58
CA TRP A 417 35.78 -6.14 0.63
C TRP A 417 36.62 -7.33 1.10
N GLY A 418 37.85 -7.09 1.55
CA GLY A 418 38.85 -8.13 1.78
C GLY A 418 39.54 -8.59 0.50
N TYR A 419 40.43 -9.56 0.64
CA TYR A 419 41.26 -10.10 -0.44
C TYR A 419 41.53 -11.60 -0.21
N GLY A 420 41.75 -12.36 -1.30
CA GLY A 420 42.01 -13.80 -1.25
C GLY A 420 40.77 -14.67 -1.03
N THR A 421 40.97 -15.86 -0.45
CA THR A 421 39.93 -16.90 -0.27
C THR A 421 38.77 -16.48 0.62
N HIS A 422 38.99 -15.50 1.50
CA HIS A 422 37.96 -14.96 2.40
C HIS A 422 37.59 -13.50 2.07
N ALA A 423 37.73 -13.09 0.81
CA ALA A 423 37.03 -11.90 0.34
C ALA A 423 35.51 -12.04 0.60
N CYS A 424 34.86 -10.91 0.89
CA CYS A 424 33.46 -10.87 1.30
C CYS A 424 32.58 -11.64 0.29
N PRO A 425 31.91 -12.71 0.73
CA PRO A 425 31.10 -13.54 -0.18
C PRO A 425 29.82 -12.81 -0.62
N GLY A 426 29.32 -11.85 0.19
CA GLY A 426 28.08 -11.12 -0.07
C GLY A 426 28.23 -9.84 -0.89
N ARG A 427 29.45 -9.45 -1.30
CA ARG A 427 29.74 -8.13 -1.90
C ARG A 427 28.92 -7.78 -3.15
N HIS A 428 28.61 -8.76 -4.00
CA HIS A 428 27.80 -8.55 -5.20
C HIS A 428 26.33 -8.30 -4.86
N TYR A 429 25.81 -9.07 -3.91
CA TYR A 429 24.46 -8.86 -3.38
C TYR A 429 24.36 -7.49 -2.68
N ALA A 430 25.33 -7.17 -1.82
CA ALA A 430 25.43 -5.88 -1.13
C ALA A 430 25.46 -4.70 -2.11
N SER A 431 26.28 -4.81 -3.17
CA SER A 431 26.35 -3.82 -4.25
C SER A 431 24.99 -3.60 -4.91
N ASN A 432 24.30 -4.68 -5.29
CA ASN A 432 22.99 -4.57 -5.92
C ASN A 432 21.94 -3.95 -4.98
N GLN A 433 21.93 -4.38 -3.71
CA GLN A 433 21.00 -3.87 -2.71
C GLN A 433 21.20 -2.37 -2.47
N ILE A 434 22.44 -1.92 -2.23
CA ILE A 434 22.75 -0.51 -2.03
C ILE A 434 22.34 0.33 -3.24
N LYS A 435 22.66 -0.13 -4.45
CA LYS A 435 22.28 0.58 -5.68
C LYS A 435 20.77 0.69 -5.85
N LEU A 436 20.00 -0.37 -5.56
CA LEU A 436 18.53 -0.31 -5.58
C LEU A 436 17.99 0.71 -4.57
N MET A 437 18.56 0.77 -3.36
CA MET A 437 18.17 1.76 -2.37
C MET A 437 18.51 3.19 -2.84
N ILE A 438 19.69 3.41 -3.42
CA ILE A 438 20.08 4.70 -4.01
C ILE A 438 19.13 5.09 -5.14
N VAL A 439 18.82 4.16 -6.05
CA VAL A 439 17.86 4.37 -7.15
C VAL A 439 16.50 4.79 -6.60
N SER A 440 15.95 4.04 -5.64
CA SER A 440 14.63 4.35 -5.06
C SER A 440 14.62 5.73 -4.38
N LEU A 441 15.65 6.05 -3.60
CA LEU A 441 15.75 7.31 -2.87
C LEU A 441 15.97 8.52 -3.79
N LEU A 442 16.94 8.45 -4.71
CA LEU A 442 17.28 9.57 -5.59
C LEU A 442 16.25 9.80 -6.70
N SER A 443 15.45 8.78 -7.04
CA SER A 443 14.34 8.93 -7.98
C SER A 443 13.15 9.65 -7.35
N ARG A 444 12.97 9.55 -6.02
CA ARG A 444 11.76 10.03 -5.31
C ARG A 444 11.95 11.28 -4.48
N TYR A 445 13.17 11.56 -4.03
CA TYR A 445 13.41 12.64 -3.07
C TYR A 445 14.62 13.49 -3.42
N GLU A 446 14.54 14.75 -3.01
CA GLU A 446 15.64 15.68 -2.83
C GLU A 446 16.16 15.63 -1.39
N PHE A 447 17.46 15.84 -1.26
CA PHE A 447 18.18 15.79 0.02
C PHE A 447 19.03 17.06 0.15
N GLN A 448 19.11 17.59 1.36
CA GLN A 448 20.08 18.61 1.74
C GLN A 448 20.42 18.47 3.23
N PHE A 449 21.57 18.98 3.68
CA PHE A 449 21.86 19.03 5.11
C PHE A 449 20.88 19.95 5.84
N ASP A 450 20.46 19.55 7.05
CA ASP A 450 19.65 20.41 7.93
C ASP A 450 20.54 21.46 8.59
N ARG A 451 20.60 22.66 7.99
CA ARG A 451 21.51 23.74 8.40
C ARG A 451 21.06 24.49 9.66
N GLU A 452 19.81 24.32 10.10
CA GLU A 452 19.28 25.02 11.27
C GLU A 452 19.47 24.23 12.57
N GLN A 453 19.45 22.89 12.47
CA GLN A 453 19.56 22.00 13.63
C GLN A 453 20.93 21.31 13.76
N THR A 454 21.75 21.31 12.70
CA THR A 454 23.12 20.82 12.78
C THR A 454 24.01 21.92 13.36
N ASP A 455 24.80 21.59 14.37
CA ASP A 455 25.59 22.52 15.19
C ASP A 455 26.27 23.62 14.35
N LYS A 456 26.07 24.90 14.72
CA LYS A 456 26.31 26.11 13.90
C LYS A 456 27.77 26.33 13.42
N LYS A 457 28.68 25.42 13.73
CA LYS A 457 30.08 25.40 13.24
C LYS A 457 30.28 24.55 11.98
N ALA A 458 29.33 23.70 11.60
CA ALA A 458 29.43 22.80 10.44
C ALA A 458 28.59 23.32 9.26
N ILE A 459 28.85 24.56 8.81
CA ILE A 459 28.19 25.10 7.62
C ILE A 459 29.13 24.78 6.45
N PHE A 460 28.69 23.86 5.57
CA PHE A 460 29.31 23.35 4.32
C PHE A 460 30.12 22.04 4.38
N GLU A 461 30.38 21.45 5.56
CA GLU A 461 31.25 20.27 5.63
C GLU A 461 30.49 18.97 5.91
N ARG A 462 30.94 17.90 5.27
CA ARG A 462 30.53 16.52 5.53
C ARG A 462 30.64 16.20 7.03
N PRO A 463 29.61 15.62 7.68
CA PRO A 463 29.69 15.25 9.09
C PRO A 463 30.91 14.36 9.40
N PRO A 464 31.67 14.64 10.48
CA PRO A 464 32.88 13.87 10.79
C PRO A 464 32.53 12.44 11.20
N ASN A 465 33.35 11.47 10.75
CA ASN A 465 33.17 10.08 11.13
C ASN A 465 33.43 9.87 12.63
N VAL A 466 32.74 8.90 13.22
CA VAL A 466 33.05 8.39 14.55
C VAL A 466 34.00 7.21 14.40
N VAL A 467 35.19 7.30 15.00
CA VAL A 467 36.19 6.22 14.98
C VAL A 467 36.22 5.54 16.34
N ASP A 468 36.15 4.21 16.34
CA ASP A 468 36.25 3.37 17.53
C ASP A 468 37.25 2.22 17.29
N GLY A 469 38.45 2.37 17.84
CA GLY A 469 39.60 1.52 17.60
C GLY A 469 39.99 1.54 16.13
N VAL A 470 39.71 0.42 15.44
CA VAL A 470 39.98 0.25 14.01
C VAL A 470 38.75 0.42 13.13
N ARG A 471 37.57 0.71 13.70
CA ARG A 471 36.30 0.85 12.98
C ARG A 471 35.99 2.30 12.70
N ILE A 472 35.38 2.57 11.55
CA ILE A 472 34.87 3.88 11.16
C ILE A 472 33.37 3.77 10.97
N MET A 473 32.64 4.70 11.58
CA MET A 473 31.19 4.80 11.50
C MET A 473 30.80 6.21 11.02
N PRO A 474 29.71 6.36 10.26
CA PRO A 474 29.19 7.69 9.97
C PRO A 474 28.65 8.34 11.25
N ASN A 475 28.61 9.68 11.26
CA ASN A 475 28.00 10.42 12.36
C ASN A 475 26.52 10.03 12.51
N PRO A 476 26.08 9.46 13.65
CA PRO A 476 24.70 9.02 13.82
C PRO A 476 23.73 10.16 14.17
N GLN A 477 24.24 11.35 14.51
CA GLN A 477 23.47 12.51 14.98
C GLN A 477 23.16 13.52 13.87
N ALA A 478 23.77 13.41 12.68
CA ALA A 478 23.52 14.38 11.63
C ALA A 478 22.11 14.23 11.05
N LEU A 479 21.46 15.37 10.84
CA LEU A 479 20.12 15.47 10.27
C LEU A 479 20.20 15.91 8.81
N VAL A 480 19.32 15.35 7.98
CA VAL A 480 19.15 15.76 6.59
C VAL A 480 17.71 16.14 6.35
N MET A 481 17.50 17.20 5.58
CA MET A 481 16.18 17.56 5.08
C MET A 481 15.89 16.74 3.82
N VAL A 482 14.67 16.23 3.75
CA VAL A 482 14.16 15.45 2.63
C VAL A 482 12.89 16.12 2.10
N ARG A 483 12.75 16.18 0.78
CA ARG A 483 11.54 16.66 0.10
C ARG A 483 11.23 15.74 -1.08
N SER A 484 9.97 15.38 -1.29
CA SER A 484 9.55 14.61 -2.46
C SER A 484 9.80 15.40 -3.74
N LEU A 485 10.38 14.75 -4.75
CA LEU A 485 10.52 15.33 -6.08
C LEU A 485 9.12 15.55 -6.67
N GLY A 486 8.77 16.80 -6.95
CA GLY A 486 7.48 17.19 -7.54
C GLY A 486 7.23 16.69 -8.97
N ASN A 487 7.97 15.68 -9.43
CA ASN A 487 7.89 15.08 -10.76
C ASN A 487 7.99 13.54 -10.76
N VAL A 488 7.88 12.87 -9.60
CA VAL A 488 7.46 11.47 -9.61
C VAL A 488 5.94 11.47 -9.54
N ASN A 489 5.27 11.65 -10.68
CA ASN A 489 3.82 11.46 -10.77
C ASN A 489 3.51 9.96 -10.65
N GLU A 490 3.62 9.43 -9.44
CA GLU A 490 2.91 8.27 -8.92
C GLU A 490 1.58 8.71 -8.29
N GLY A 491 0.97 9.77 -8.85
CA GLY A 491 -0.32 10.29 -8.41
C GLY A 491 -1.48 9.43 -8.92
N LEU A 492 -2.67 9.71 -8.42
CA LEU A 492 -3.92 9.08 -8.83
C LEU A 492 -4.71 10.02 -9.73
N LEU A 493 -5.20 9.53 -10.87
CA LEU A 493 -6.07 10.27 -11.76
C LEU A 493 -7.54 9.90 -11.51
N VAL A 494 -8.37 10.89 -11.19
CA VAL A 494 -9.83 10.78 -11.21
C VAL A 494 -10.36 11.49 -12.45
N VAL A 495 -11.19 10.81 -13.23
CA VAL A 495 -11.79 11.37 -14.46
C VAL A 495 -13.28 11.55 -14.26
N GLY A 496 -13.74 12.80 -14.22
CA GLY A 496 -15.12 13.21 -13.97
C GLY A 496 -15.32 13.83 -12.58
N GLY A 497 -15.76 15.08 -12.52
CA GLY A 497 -15.92 15.90 -11.31
C GLY A 497 -17.33 15.88 -10.71
N GLY A 498 -18.19 14.94 -11.11
CA GLY A 498 -19.48 14.71 -10.46
C GLY A 498 -19.35 14.21 -9.01
N PRO A 499 -20.46 13.88 -8.32
CA PRO A 499 -20.45 13.50 -6.91
C PRO A 499 -19.48 12.36 -6.59
N ALA A 500 -19.44 11.28 -7.40
CA ALA A 500 -18.54 10.15 -7.18
C ALA A 500 -17.05 10.57 -7.23
N GLY A 501 -16.64 11.27 -8.30
CA GLY A 501 -15.25 11.62 -8.52
C GLY A 501 -14.75 12.69 -7.55
N SER A 502 -15.55 13.73 -7.31
CA SER A 502 -15.22 14.76 -6.32
C SER A 502 -15.11 14.18 -4.90
N TYR A 503 -16.01 13.25 -4.54
CA TYR A 503 -15.95 12.58 -3.24
C TYR A 503 -14.72 11.69 -3.11
N ALA A 504 -14.43 10.84 -4.11
CA ALA A 504 -13.27 9.98 -4.11
C ALA A 504 -11.97 10.80 -4.03
N ALA A 505 -11.87 11.88 -4.80
CA ALA A 505 -10.72 12.79 -4.79
C ALA A 505 -10.53 13.45 -3.42
N ALA A 506 -11.61 13.95 -2.80
CA ALA A 506 -11.54 14.53 -1.45
C ALA A 506 -11.08 13.50 -0.41
N ALA A 507 -11.64 12.29 -0.44
CA ALA A 507 -11.30 11.21 0.48
C ALA A 507 -9.82 10.79 0.36
N LEU A 508 -9.30 10.68 -0.87
CA LEU A 508 -7.91 10.31 -1.14
C LEU A 508 -6.92 11.43 -0.80
N ALA A 509 -7.23 12.68 -1.14
CA ALA A 509 -6.39 13.83 -0.81
C ALA A 509 -6.21 13.98 0.72
N ARG A 510 -7.28 13.74 1.50
CA ARG A 510 -7.23 13.71 2.98
C ARG A 510 -6.31 12.61 3.54
N GLU A 511 -6.05 11.55 2.78
CA GLU A 511 -5.12 10.47 3.12
C GLU A 511 -3.67 10.76 2.68
N GLY A 512 -3.40 11.95 2.11
CA GLY A 512 -2.09 12.36 1.61
C GLY A 512 -1.73 11.74 0.26
N VAL A 513 -2.72 11.32 -0.53
CA VAL A 513 -2.51 10.83 -1.91
C VAL A 513 -2.50 12.02 -2.87
N ASP A 514 -1.45 12.13 -3.67
CA ASP A 514 -1.39 13.10 -4.76
C ASP A 514 -2.47 12.75 -5.81
N THR A 515 -3.52 13.55 -5.85
CA THR A 515 -4.74 13.24 -6.60
C THR A 515 -5.05 14.35 -7.59
N VAL A 516 -5.13 14.01 -8.87
CA VAL A 516 -5.55 14.92 -9.94
C VAL A 516 -6.97 14.56 -10.36
N LEU A 517 -7.86 15.55 -10.38
CA LEU A 517 -9.25 15.40 -10.80
C LEU A 517 -9.50 16.22 -12.06
N LEU A 518 -9.80 15.55 -13.17
CA LEU A 518 -10.10 16.19 -14.45
C LEU A 518 -11.60 16.07 -14.78
N GLU A 519 -12.29 17.20 -14.89
CA GLU A 519 -13.68 17.30 -15.32
C GLU A 519 -13.76 17.90 -16.73
N ALA A 520 -14.57 17.29 -17.60
CA ALA A 520 -14.67 17.68 -19.00
C ALA A 520 -15.45 18.97 -19.21
N ASP A 521 -16.45 19.27 -18.38
CA ASP A 521 -17.25 20.49 -18.44
C ASP A 521 -16.74 21.57 -17.50
N VAL A 522 -17.11 22.82 -17.73
CA VAL A 522 -16.73 23.94 -16.85
C VAL A 522 -17.81 24.10 -15.78
N PHE A 523 -17.41 24.14 -14.51
CA PHE A 523 -18.35 24.37 -13.40
C PHE A 523 -18.72 25.85 -13.26
N PRO A 524 -19.94 26.17 -12.79
CA PRO A 524 -21.04 25.25 -12.51
C PRO A 524 -21.68 24.71 -13.80
N ARG A 525 -21.89 23.39 -13.89
CA ARG A 525 -22.52 22.73 -15.06
C ARG A 525 -23.83 22.04 -14.71
N TYR A 526 -24.80 22.14 -15.61
CA TYR A 526 -26.10 21.49 -15.44
C TYR A 526 -25.99 19.95 -15.36
N HIS A 527 -26.76 19.33 -14.46
CA HIS A 527 -26.96 17.88 -14.39
C HIS A 527 -28.33 17.58 -13.73
N ILE A 528 -28.91 16.40 -13.97
CA ILE A 528 -30.17 15.95 -13.32
C ILE A 528 -29.89 15.03 -12.11
N GLY A 529 -30.85 14.88 -11.21
CA GLY A 529 -30.77 14.03 -10.02
C GLY A 529 -30.67 14.87 -8.74
N GLU A 530 -31.78 15.52 -8.39
CA GLU A 530 -31.83 16.67 -7.46
C GLU A 530 -32.33 16.30 -6.06
N SER A 531 -33.00 15.15 -5.91
CA SER A 531 -33.45 14.62 -4.63
C SER A 531 -32.39 13.70 -4.01
N MET A 532 -32.00 13.95 -2.76
CA MET A 532 -30.95 13.20 -2.04
C MET A 532 -31.53 12.23 -1.00
N LEU A 533 -30.72 11.25 -0.56
CA LEU A 533 -31.05 10.32 0.52
C LEU A 533 -30.35 10.71 1.85
N PRO A 534 -30.91 10.34 3.01
CA PRO A 534 -30.32 10.65 4.33
C PRO A 534 -28.88 10.16 4.50
N SER A 535 -28.57 8.98 3.95
CA SER A 535 -27.22 8.40 3.93
C SER A 535 -26.14 9.35 3.37
N ILE A 536 -26.50 10.28 2.48
CA ILE A 536 -25.57 11.26 1.91
C ILE A 536 -24.92 12.11 3.00
N ARG A 537 -25.65 12.45 4.06
CA ARG A 537 -25.09 13.20 5.20
C ARG A 537 -23.91 12.47 5.85
N HIS A 538 -23.96 11.14 5.97
CA HIS A 538 -22.86 10.35 6.55
C HIS A 538 -21.61 10.39 5.67
N PHE A 539 -21.78 10.29 4.34
CA PHE A 539 -20.68 10.44 3.40
C PHE A 539 -20.08 11.85 3.47
N LEU A 540 -20.91 12.88 3.35
CA LEU A 540 -20.43 14.27 3.39
C LEU A 540 -19.70 14.58 4.71
N ARG A 541 -20.20 14.09 5.85
CA ARG A 541 -19.54 14.24 7.15
C ARG A 541 -18.17 13.59 7.19
N PHE A 542 -17.97 12.44 6.54
CA PHE A 542 -16.68 11.76 6.51
C PHE A 542 -15.56 12.62 5.89
N ILE A 543 -15.93 13.48 4.94
CA ILE A 543 -15.01 14.43 4.30
C ILE A 543 -15.11 15.87 4.85
N ASP A 544 -15.88 16.10 5.93
CA ASP A 544 -16.16 17.42 6.53
C ASP A 544 -16.94 18.40 5.62
N LEU A 545 -17.84 17.90 4.77
CA LEU A 545 -18.62 18.69 3.81
C LEU A 545 -20.09 18.93 4.21
N ASP A 546 -20.65 18.17 5.14
CA ASP A 546 -22.08 18.23 5.50
C ASP A 546 -22.51 19.62 6.00
N SER A 547 -21.69 20.26 6.84
CA SER A 547 -21.92 21.63 7.32
C SER A 547 -22.04 22.67 6.20
N LYS A 548 -21.30 22.52 5.09
CA LYS A 548 -21.41 23.45 3.95
C LYS A 548 -22.74 23.27 3.23
N PHE A 549 -23.22 22.04 3.09
CA PHE A 549 -24.55 21.76 2.53
C PHE A 549 -25.66 22.36 3.41
N ASP A 550 -25.56 22.19 4.73
CA ASP A 550 -26.48 22.81 5.69
C ASP A 550 -26.50 24.35 5.56
N SER A 551 -25.33 24.97 5.38
CA SER A 551 -25.21 26.43 5.26
C SER A 551 -25.57 26.99 3.88
N TYR A 552 -25.61 26.16 2.83
CA TYR A 552 -25.83 26.63 1.46
C TYR A 552 -27.27 27.13 1.24
N GLY A 553 -28.23 26.57 1.98
CA GLY A 553 -29.64 26.90 1.85
C GLY A 553 -30.42 26.02 0.88
N PHE A 554 -29.95 24.79 0.61
CA PHE A 554 -30.75 23.80 -0.12
C PHE A 554 -32.04 23.47 0.64
N VAL A 555 -33.08 23.02 -0.08
CA VAL A 555 -34.36 22.65 0.55
C VAL A 555 -34.14 21.41 1.40
N ASN A 556 -34.51 21.47 2.68
CA ASN A 556 -34.47 20.32 3.56
C ASN A 556 -35.54 19.32 3.15
N LYS A 557 -35.12 18.06 2.99
CA LYS A 557 -35.97 16.92 2.66
C LYS A 557 -36.10 16.04 3.89
N ASN A 558 -37.25 16.08 4.54
CA ASN A 558 -37.58 15.28 5.72
C ASN A 558 -38.15 13.91 5.36
N GLY A 559 -38.58 13.72 4.12
CA GLY A 559 -39.06 12.45 3.61
C GLY A 559 -39.32 12.46 2.11
N ALA A 560 -40.14 11.52 1.64
CA ALA A 560 -40.69 11.52 0.30
C ALA A 560 -41.99 10.73 0.26
N ALA A 561 -42.96 11.24 -0.50
CA ALA A 561 -44.28 10.65 -0.66
C ALA A 561 -44.43 9.95 -2.02
N PHE A 562 -44.99 8.73 -2.02
CA PHE A 562 -45.09 7.85 -3.18
C PHE A 562 -46.52 7.33 -3.35
N LYS A 563 -47.22 7.84 -4.36
CA LYS A 563 -48.56 7.41 -4.76
C LYS A 563 -48.43 6.37 -5.88
N LEU A 564 -48.56 5.08 -5.53
CA LEU A 564 -48.31 3.98 -6.49
C LEU A 564 -49.53 3.56 -7.30
N ASN A 565 -50.74 3.77 -6.77
CA ASN A 565 -52.02 3.45 -7.41
C ASN A 565 -53.17 4.20 -6.67
N SER A 566 -54.40 3.68 -6.70
CA SER A 566 -55.55 4.29 -6.03
C SER A 566 -55.42 4.40 -4.49
N LYS A 567 -54.67 3.51 -3.82
CA LYS A 567 -54.45 3.51 -2.36
C LYS A 567 -53.70 4.76 -1.89
N PRO A 568 -53.86 5.22 -0.63
CA PRO A 568 -53.12 6.36 -0.08
C PRO A 568 -51.61 6.28 -0.35
N GLU A 569 -50.97 7.43 -0.47
CA GLU A 569 -49.53 7.48 -0.70
C GLU A 569 -48.74 6.86 0.46
N ALA A 570 -47.69 6.13 0.12
CA ALA A 570 -46.69 5.71 1.08
C ALA A 570 -45.79 6.90 1.40
N TYR A 571 -45.30 6.98 2.63
CA TYR A 571 -44.37 8.03 3.04
C TYR A 571 -43.15 7.42 3.72
N THR A 572 -41.96 7.74 3.20
CA THR A 572 -40.71 7.41 3.90
C THR A 572 -40.29 8.60 4.74
N ASP A 573 -40.41 8.45 6.07
CA ASP A 573 -40.08 9.50 7.03
C ASP A 573 -38.62 9.35 7.50
N PHE A 574 -37.78 10.32 7.16
CA PHE A 574 -36.36 10.30 7.55
C PHE A 574 -36.15 10.76 8.99
N ILE A 575 -37.03 11.61 9.51
CA ILE A 575 -36.93 12.16 10.87
C ILE A 575 -37.43 11.13 11.89
N ALA A 576 -38.54 10.44 11.61
CA ALA A 576 -39.03 9.37 12.47
C ALA A 576 -38.04 8.19 12.53
N ALA A 577 -37.34 7.90 11.42
CA ALA A 577 -36.36 6.82 11.36
C ALA A 577 -35.01 7.16 12.02
N GLY A 578 -34.50 8.37 11.79
CA GLY A 578 -33.13 8.74 12.18
C GLY A 578 -33.01 9.87 13.21
N GLY A 579 -34.12 10.45 13.68
CA GLY A 579 -34.14 11.55 14.64
C GLY A 579 -34.03 12.98 14.04
N PRO A 580 -34.04 14.04 14.89
CA PRO A 580 -34.20 15.45 14.51
C PRO A 580 -33.13 16.08 13.58
N GLY A 581 -32.12 15.32 13.14
CA GLY A 581 -31.05 15.78 12.24
C GLY A 581 -30.88 14.94 10.98
N SER A 582 -31.81 14.02 10.71
CA SER A 582 -31.68 13.00 9.66
C SER A 582 -32.30 13.39 8.31
N HIS A 583 -32.60 14.67 8.12
CA HIS A 583 -33.04 15.19 6.82
C HIS A 583 -31.92 15.09 5.77
N ALA A 584 -32.36 14.97 4.52
CA ALA A 584 -31.54 15.09 3.31
C ALA A 584 -31.77 16.45 2.64
N TRP A 585 -31.38 16.60 1.37
CA TRP A 585 -31.53 17.85 0.62
C TRP A 585 -32.18 17.62 -0.75
N ASN A 586 -32.99 18.58 -1.20
CA ASN A 586 -33.25 18.78 -2.61
C ASN A 586 -32.34 19.90 -3.13
N VAL A 587 -31.51 19.59 -4.13
CA VAL A 587 -30.41 20.44 -4.55
C VAL A 587 -30.52 20.84 -6.01
N VAL A 588 -30.03 22.04 -6.34
CA VAL A 588 -29.70 22.38 -7.73
C VAL A 588 -28.34 21.74 -8.02
N ARG A 589 -28.30 20.75 -8.92
CA ARG A 589 -27.10 19.91 -9.11
C ARG A 589 -25.87 20.65 -9.63
N SER A 590 -26.05 21.72 -10.41
CA SER A 590 -24.93 22.54 -10.85
C SER A 590 -24.18 23.21 -9.71
N GLU A 591 -24.87 23.48 -8.60
CA GLU A 591 -24.31 24.11 -7.41
C GLU A 591 -23.76 23.08 -6.43
N ALA A 592 -24.52 22.00 -6.17
CA ALA A 592 -24.08 20.92 -5.29
C ALA A 592 -22.82 20.23 -5.82
N ASP A 593 -22.77 19.89 -7.13
CA ASP A 593 -21.58 19.27 -7.74
C ASP A 593 -20.38 20.23 -7.66
N HIS A 594 -20.60 21.53 -7.91
CA HIS A 594 -19.53 22.54 -7.82
C HIS A 594 -19.00 22.70 -6.40
N LEU A 595 -19.88 22.66 -5.39
CA LEU A 595 -19.51 22.69 -3.98
C LEU A 595 -18.64 21.48 -3.62
N MET A 596 -19.01 20.28 -4.07
CA MET A 596 -18.21 19.06 -3.87
C MET A 596 -16.86 19.13 -4.60
N PHE A 597 -16.85 19.61 -5.85
CA PHE A 597 -15.65 19.73 -6.67
C PHE A 597 -14.64 20.70 -6.06
N LYS A 598 -15.08 21.90 -5.62
CA LYS A 598 -14.23 22.85 -4.89
C LYS A 598 -13.72 22.23 -3.60
N HIS A 599 -14.57 21.51 -2.88
CA HIS A 599 -14.19 20.89 -1.62
C HIS A 599 -13.10 19.81 -1.78
N ALA A 600 -13.10 19.07 -2.89
CA ALA A 600 -11.98 18.18 -3.22
C ALA A 600 -10.66 18.97 -3.31
N GLY A 601 -10.68 20.13 -3.96
CA GLY A 601 -9.53 21.04 -4.03
C GLY A 601 -9.07 21.57 -2.67
N GLU A 602 -10.01 21.99 -1.82
CA GLU A 602 -9.74 22.43 -0.44
C GLU A 602 -9.10 21.34 0.43
N ASN A 603 -9.36 20.06 0.12
CA ASN A 603 -8.76 18.91 0.81
C ASN A 603 -7.40 18.49 0.22
N GLY A 604 -6.90 19.18 -0.80
CA GLY A 604 -5.57 18.96 -1.39
C GLY A 604 -5.54 18.26 -2.74
N ALA A 605 -6.70 17.96 -3.35
CA ALA A 605 -6.72 17.44 -4.72
C ALA A 605 -6.41 18.57 -5.73
N GLN A 606 -5.71 18.24 -6.81
CA GLN A 606 -5.50 19.14 -7.94
C GLN A 606 -6.69 19.04 -8.88
N VAL A 607 -7.60 20.01 -8.82
CA VAL A 607 -8.89 19.96 -9.54
C VAL A 607 -8.88 20.87 -10.77
N PHE A 608 -9.28 20.32 -11.92
CA PHE A 608 -9.35 21.05 -13.20
C PHE A 608 -10.67 20.75 -13.91
N ASP A 609 -11.44 21.79 -14.19
CA ASP A 609 -12.66 21.71 -14.99
C ASP A 609 -12.40 22.20 -16.43
N GLY A 610 -13.30 21.87 -17.35
CA GLY A 610 -13.08 22.11 -18.78
C GLY A 610 -11.93 21.29 -19.40
N VAL A 611 -11.39 20.29 -18.70
CA VAL A 611 -10.31 19.41 -19.15
C VAL A 611 -10.85 18.01 -19.42
N LYS A 612 -11.02 17.69 -20.70
CA LYS A 612 -11.56 16.39 -21.14
C LYS A 612 -10.44 15.37 -21.34
N VAL A 613 -10.56 14.21 -20.70
CA VAL A 613 -9.75 13.03 -21.02
C VAL A 613 -10.25 12.37 -22.30
N ASN A 614 -9.34 12.10 -23.24
CA ASN A 614 -9.65 11.60 -24.57
C ASN A 614 -9.32 10.11 -24.75
N SER A 615 -8.19 9.66 -24.19
CA SER A 615 -7.76 8.27 -24.21
C SER A 615 -6.94 7.93 -22.97
N ILE A 616 -6.98 6.65 -22.59
CA ILE A 616 -6.14 6.01 -21.58
C ILE A 616 -5.22 5.02 -22.30
N GLU A 617 -3.96 4.99 -21.89
CA GLU A 617 -2.96 4.02 -22.31
C GLU A 617 -2.78 2.96 -21.23
N PHE A 618 -2.66 1.70 -21.67
CA PHE A 618 -2.51 0.55 -20.80
C PHE A 618 -1.23 -0.23 -21.10
N GLU A 619 -0.56 -0.71 -20.05
CA GLU A 619 0.61 -1.58 -20.12
C GLU A 619 0.26 -2.98 -19.62
N GLN A 620 0.79 -4.01 -20.29
CA GLN A 620 0.57 -5.40 -19.88
C GLN A 620 1.29 -5.70 -18.56
N ILE A 621 0.67 -6.53 -17.71
CA ILE A 621 1.25 -6.94 -16.43
C ILE A 621 1.56 -8.44 -16.47
N ASP A 622 2.84 -8.80 -16.47
CA ASP A 622 3.27 -10.20 -16.40
C ASP A 622 3.08 -10.76 -14.98
N GLY A 623 2.41 -11.92 -14.86
CA GLY A 623 2.35 -12.69 -13.61
C GLY A 623 1.19 -12.39 -12.66
N LEU A 624 0.21 -11.56 -13.05
CA LEU A 624 -1.08 -11.48 -12.34
C LEU A 624 -2.02 -12.58 -12.84
N THR A 625 -2.38 -13.53 -12.00
CA THR A 625 -3.53 -14.42 -12.23
C THR A 625 -4.81 -13.63 -12.01
N VAL A 626 -5.28 -12.97 -13.07
CA VAL A 626 -6.60 -12.32 -13.11
C VAL A 626 -7.58 -13.28 -13.79
N ASP A 627 -8.89 -13.11 -13.52
CA ASP A 627 -9.93 -13.66 -14.38
C ASP A 627 -9.61 -13.32 -15.85
N PRO A 628 -9.66 -14.29 -16.80
CA PRO A 628 -9.37 -14.05 -18.20
C PRO A 628 -10.14 -12.88 -18.82
N SER A 629 -11.36 -12.60 -18.34
CA SER A 629 -12.19 -11.47 -18.78
C SER A 629 -11.69 -10.09 -18.30
N LEU A 630 -10.85 -10.06 -17.26
CA LEU A 630 -10.22 -8.87 -16.68
C LEU A 630 -8.72 -8.75 -17.01
N ALA A 631 -8.10 -9.84 -17.49
CA ALA A 631 -6.67 -9.93 -17.77
C ALA A 631 -6.23 -9.19 -19.05
N GLU A 632 -7.11 -9.03 -20.06
CA GLU A 632 -6.72 -8.48 -21.36
C GLU A 632 -6.39 -6.97 -21.36
N LEU A 633 -6.92 -6.19 -20.40
CA LEU A 633 -6.84 -4.73 -20.46
C LEU A 633 -5.47 -4.16 -20.08
N GLY A 634 -4.76 -4.80 -19.13
CA GLY A 634 -3.51 -4.28 -18.56
C GLY A 634 -3.70 -3.16 -17.51
N ARG A 635 -2.59 -2.62 -17.00
CA ARG A 635 -2.53 -1.50 -16.05
C ARG A 635 -2.70 -0.17 -16.78
N PRO A 636 -3.61 0.73 -16.39
CA PRO A 636 -3.63 2.08 -16.95
C PRO A 636 -2.42 2.87 -16.42
N VAL A 637 -1.64 3.49 -17.31
CA VAL A 637 -0.38 4.19 -16.96
C VAL A 637 -0.37 5.66 -17.35
N SER A 638 -1.17 6.04 -18.34
CA SER A 638 -1.25 7.41 -18.82
C SER A 638 -2.62 7.72 -19.43
N ALA A 639 -2.95 9.01 -19.53
CA ALA A 639 -4.10 9.48 -20.26
C ALA A 639 -3.79 10.75 -21.04
N THR A 640 -4.40 10.90 -22.21
CA THR A 640 -4.35 12.14 -22.99
C THR A 640 -5.54 13.02 -22.64
N TRP A 641 -5.33 14.33 -22.58
CA TRP A 641 -6.35 15.30 -22.24
C TRP A 641 -6.34 16.50 -23.18
N SER A 642 -7.46 17.21 -23.22
CA SER A 642 -7.63 18.47 -23.95
C SER A 642 -8.39 19.49 -23.12
N CYS A 643 -7.85 20.70 -22.99
CA CYS A 643 -8.53 21.83 -22.35
C CYS A 643 -9.47 22.52 -23.34
N LYS A 644 -10.75 22.66 -23.00
CA LYS A 644 -11.75 23.33 -23.83
C LYS A 644 -11.50 24.83 -23.97
N ALA A 645 -11.01 25.49 -22.93
CA ALA A 645 -10.83 26.93 -22.90
C ALA A 645 -9.62 27.40 -23.73
N THR A 646 -8.48 26.71 -23.60
CA THR A 646 -7.24 27.07 -24.29
C THR A 646 -7.03 26.30 -25.60
N GLY A 647 -7.72 25.17 -25.79
CA GLY A 647 -7.47 24.24 -26.88
C GLY A 647 -6.20 23.40 -26.71
N GLU A 648 -5.47 23.60 -25.60
CA GLU A 648 -4.25 22.86 -25.29
C GLU A 648 -4.54 21.37 -25.11
N LYS A 649 -3.54 20.55 -25.44
CA LYS A 649 -3.58 19.10 -25.31
C LYS A 649 -2.33 18.65 -24.60
N GLY A 650 -2.44 17.59 -23.82
CA GLY A 650 -1.31 17.01 -23.12
C GLY A 650 -1.55 15.55 -22.77
N SER A 651 -0.58 14.99 -22.05
CA SER A 651 -0.71 13.70 -21.40
C SER A 651 -0.40 13.84 -19.91
N ILE A 652 -0.93 12.90 -19.13
CA ILE A 652 -0.67 12.77 -17.70
C ILE A 652 -0.39 11.30 -17.40
N THR A 653 0.63 11.03 -16.59
CA THR A 653 0.95 9.69 -16.07
C THR A 653 0.45 9.55 -14.65
N PHE A 654 0.06 8.34 -14.25
CA PHE A 654 -0.51 8.07 -12.93
C PHE A 654 -0.33 6.61 -12.53
N GLU A 655 -0.42 6.33 -11.23
CA GLU A 655 -0.35 4.99 -10.66
C GLU A 655 -1.69 4.25 -10.72
N TYR A 656 -2.77 4.99 -10.43
CA TYR A 656 -4.15 4.51 -10.35
C TYR A 656 -5.09 5.41 -11.14
N LEU A 657 -6.15 4.81 -11.68
CA LEU A 657 -7.24 5.50 -12.38
C LEU A 657 -8.58 5.25 -11.68
N ILE A 658 -9.37 6.30 -11.48
CA ILE A 658 -10.79 6.22 -11.13
C ILE A 658 -11.61 6.79 -12.29
N ASP A 659 -12.40 5.94 -12.94
CA ASP A 659 -13.42 6.37 -13.89
C ASP A 659 -14.70 6.79 -13.16
N ALA A 660 -14.92 8.10 -13.10
CA ALA A 660 -16.10 8.74 -12.54
C ALA A 660 -16.83 9.57 -13.61
N THR A 661 -16.73 9.20 -14.89
CA THR A 661 -17.24 9.97 -16.05
C THR A 661 -18.76 9.96 -16.21
N GLY A 662 -19.49 9.56 -15.16
CA GLY A 662 -20.94 9.46 -15.16
C GLY A 662 -21.44 8.54 -16.28
N ARG A 663 -22.59 8.87 -16.89
CA ARG A 663 -23.22 8.01 -17.92
C ARG A 663 -22.34 7.73 -19.14
N ALA A 664 -21.32 8.56 -19.40
CA ALA A 664 -20.35 8.30 -20.47
C ALA A 664 -19.59 6.99 -20.23
N GLY A 665 -19.27 6.65 -18.97
CA GLY A 665 -18.61 5.41 -18.57
C GLY A 665 -17.41 5.05 -19.43
N LEU A 666 -16.46 5.98 -19.54
CA LEU A 666 -15.31 5.92 -20.44
C LEU A 666 -14.69 4.52 -20.52
N VAL A 667 -14.42 3.88 -19.39
CA VAL A 667 -13.81 2.56 -19.33
C VAL A 667 -14.81 1.46 -19.67
N SER A 668 -15.98 1.47 -19.04
CA SER A 668 -17.05 0.47 -19.26
C SER A 668 -17.51 0.39 -20.72
N THR A 669 -17.51 1.51 -21.45
CA THR A 669 -18.02 1.58 -22.83
C THR A 669 -16.93 1.49 -23.89
N LYS A 670 -15.78 2.14 -23.70
CA LYS A 670 -14.73 2.22 -24.73
C LYS A 670 -13.74 1.07 -24.65
N TYR A 671 -13.37 0.68 -23.43
CA TYR A 671 -12.25 -0.21 -23.16
C TYR A 671 -12.73 -1.61 -22.77
N MET A 672 -13.42 -1.75 -21.64
CA MET A 672 -13.92 -3.05 -21.16
C MET A 672 -15.13 -3.56 -21.92
N LYS A 673 -15.94 -2.66 -22.50
CA LYS A 673 -17.18 -2.99 -23.22
C LYS A 673 -18.10 -3.94 -22.44
N ASN A 674 -18.16 -3.76 -21.14
CA ASN A 674 -18.77 -4.69 -20.20
C ASN A 674 -20.13 -4.22 -19.66
N ARG A 675 -20.65 -3.09 -20.17
CA ARG A 675 -21.97 -2.54 -19.81
C ARG A 675 -23.10 -3.36 -20.42
N ARG A 676 -24.06 -3.77 -19.60
CA ARG A 676 -25.27 -4.52 -19.96
C ARG A 676 -26.51 -3.74 -19.55
N TYR A 677 -27.44 -3.53 -20.49
CA TYR A 677 -28.71 -2.84 -20.24
C TYR A 677 -29.79 -3.80 -19.76
N ASN A 678 -30.55 -3.39 -18.76
CA ASN A 678 -31.74 -4.11 -18.30
C ASN A 678 -32.91 -3.83 -19.25
N GLN A 679 -33.39 -4.87 -19.94
CA GLN A 679 -34.47 -4.74 -20.93
C GLN A 679 -35.82 -4.36 -20.31
N GLY A 680 -36.06 -4.75 -19.05
CA GLY A 680 -37.30 -4.44 -18.33
C GLY A 680 -37.41 -3.00 -17.86
N LEU A 681 -36.29 -2.26 -17.83
CA LEU A 681 -36.19 -0.88 -17.33
C LEU A 681 -35.66 0.07 -18.41
N LYS A 682 -36.21 -0.03 -19.63
CA LYS A 682 -35.97 0.92 -20.71
C LYS A 682 -36.95 2.09 -20.62
N ASN A 683 -36.66 3.02 -19.73
CA ASN A 683 -37.48 4.21 -19.52
C ASN A 683 -36.93 5.42 -20.31
N VAL A 684 -37.82 6.37 -20.59
CA VAL A 684 -37.47 7.71 -21.08
C VAL A 684 -38.00 8.71 -20.05
N ALA A 685 -37.12 9.59 -19.58
CA ALA A 685 -37.50 10.72 -18.76
C ALA A 685 -37.59 11.98 -19.61
N SER A 686 -38.60 12.79 -19.36
CA SER A 686 -38.71 14.16 -19.87
C SER A 686 -39.10 15.10 -18.74
N TRP A 687 -38.40 16.21 -18.57
CA TRP A 687 -38.59 17.08 -17.41
C TRP A 687 -38.36 18.56 -17.72
N GLY A 688 -38.88 19.41 -16.85
CA GLY A 688 -38.73 20.85 -16.90
C GLY A 688 -38.84 21.47 -15.51
N TYR A 689 -38.54 22.76 -15.43
CA TYR A 689 -38.53 23.54 -14.19
C TYR A 689 -39.70 24.51 -14.17
N TRP A 690 -40.51 24.42 -13.13
CA TRP A 690 -41.73 25.20 -12.96
C TRP A 690 -41.56 26.22 -11.85
N SER A 691 -42.01 27.45 -12.05
CA SER A 691 -42.16 28.45 -10.98
C SER A 691 -43.57 28.41 -10.40
N ASN A 692 -43.73 28.85 -9.15
CA ASN A 692 -45.04 29.00 -8.49
C ASN A 692 -45.86 27.70 -8.37
N ALA A 693 -45.21 26.53 -8.42
CA ALA A 693 -45.85 25.27 -8.07
C ALA A 693 -46.17 25.25 -6.56
N GLY A 694 -47.32 24.68 -6.21
CA GLY A 694 -47.71 24.42 -4.84
C GLY A 694 -46.78 23.40 -4.17
N SER A 695 -46.67 23.48 -2.84
CA SER A 695 -45.96 22.47 -2.07
C SER A 695 -46.87 21.28 -1.77
N TYR A 696 -46.33 20.07 -1.85
CA TYR A 696 -46.99 18.91 -1.27
C TYR A 696 -47.07 19.07 0.27
N GLY A 697 -48.14 18.55 0.88
CA GLY A 697 -48.25 18.43 2.34
C GLY A 697 -48.32 19.75 3.12
N VAL A 698 -48.82 20.85 2.54
CA VAL A 698 -48.94 22.17 3.22
C VAL A 698 -49.57 22.04 4.60
N GLY A 699 -48.93 22.64 5.61
CA GLY A 699 -49.39 22.62 7.00
C GLY A 699 -49.10 21.32 7.74
N THR A 700 -48.36 20.38 7.13
CA THR A 700 -47.88 19.14 7.76
C THR A 700 -46.35 19.14 7.85
N PRO A 701 -45.74 18.25 8.66
CA PRO A 701 -44.28 18.08 8.68
C PRO A 701 -43.66 17.65 7.34
N ARG A 702 -44.49 17.28 6.35
CA ARG A 702 -44.09 16.86 4.99
C ARG A 702 -44.01 18.02 4.00
N GLU A 703 -44.29 19.24 4.45
CA GLU A 703 -44.25 20.42 3.58
C GLU A 703 -42.83 20.61 3.00
N GLY A 704 -42.74 20.75 1.68
CA GLY A 704 -41.48 20.87 0.95
C GLY A 704 -40.82 19.53 0.57
N ASP A 705 -41.39 18.39 0.95
CA ASP A 705 -40.87 17.09 0.54
C ASP A 705 -41.22 16.74 -0.92
N PRO A 706 -40.36 15.96 -1.60
CA PRO A 706 -40.67 15.41 -2.92
C PRO A 706 -41.92 14.54 -2.93
N TYR A 707 -42.70 14.68 -4.00
CA TYR A 707 -43.89 13.89 -4.26
C TYR A 707 -43.74 13.12 -5.59
N PHE A 708 -44.05 11.84 -5.55
CA PHE A 708 -43.94 10.91 -6.67
C PHE A 708 -45.30 10.25 -6.90
N GLU A 709 -45.79 10.27 -8.14
CA GLU A 709 -47.10 9.72 -8.46
C GLU A 709 -47.05 8.85 -9.72
N ALA A 710 -47.62 7.66 -9.62
CA ALA A 710 -47.82 6.76 -10.74
C ALA A 710 -48.79 7.36 -11.76
N ILE A 711 -48.50 7.17 -13.04
CA ILE A 711 -49.45 7.49 -14.11
C ILE A 711 -50.57 6.46 -14.05
N GLU A 712 -51.83 6.89 -14.10
CA GLU A 712 -53.03 6.07 -13.87
C GLU A 712 -53.08 4.78 -14.72
N ASP A 713 -52.56 4.83 -15.96
CA ASP A 713 -52.52 3.67 -16.85
C ASP A 713 -51.33 2.72 -16.59
N GLY A 714 -50.54 2.95 -15.54
CA GLY A 714 -49.38 2.13 -15.17
C GLY A 714 -48.19 2.23 -16.14
N SER A 715 -48.21 3.18 -17.08
CA SER A 715 -47.13 3.32 -18.09
C SER A 715 -45.83 3.94 -17.54
N GLY A 716 -45.87 4.50 -16.34
CA GLY A 716 -44.77 5.23 -15.74
C GLY A 716 -45.19 6.01 -14.51
N TRP A 717 -44.44 7.07 -14.19
CA TRP A 717 -44.62 7.89 -13.00
C TRP A 717 -44.09 9.32 -13.21
N VAL A 718 -44.44 10.22 -12.30
CA VAL A 718 -44.06 11.64 -12.32
C VAL A 718 -43.38 12.00 -11.00
N TRP A 719 -42.28 12.76 -11.06
CA TRP A 719 -41.69 13.40 -9.87
C TRP A 719 -42.06 14.87 -9.79
N LEU A 720 -42.14 15.37 -8.56
CA LEU A 720 -42.20 16.78 -8.22
C LEU A 720 -41.20 17.04 -7.08
N ILE A 721 -40.13 17.78 -7.37
CA ILE A 721 -39.02 18.04 -6.44
C ILE A 721 -38.84 19.56 -6.30
N PRO A 722 -39.21 20.17 -5.17
CA PRO A 722 -39.00 21.60 -4.94
C PRO A 722 -37.52 21.93 -4.70
N LEU A 723 -37.04 23.04 -5.25
CA LEU A 723 -35.65 23.49 -5.19
C LEU A 723 -35.54 24.87 -4.53
N HIS A 724 -34.37 25.14 -3.94
CA HIS A 724 -34.16 26.37 -3.15
C HIS A 724 -34.18 27.68 -3.97
N ASN A 725 -34.03 27.60 -5.29
CA ASN A 725 -34.08 28.76 -6.17
C ASN A 725 -35.52 29.18 -6.57
N GLY A 726 -36.54 28.64 -5.90
CA GLY A 726 -37.95 28.94 -6.16
C GLY A 726 -38.55 28.19 -7.34
N THR A 727 -37.79 27.26 -7.95
CA THR A 727 -38.30 26.37 -9.00
C THR A 727 -38.61 24.98 -8.46
N THR A 728 -39.49 24.26 -9.15
CA THR A 728 -39.83 22.87 -8.88
C THR A 728 -39.49 22.05 -10.12
N SER A 729 -38.63 21.06 -9.95
CA SER A 729 -38.28 20.08 -10.98
C SER A 729 -39.42 19.08 -11.13
N ILE A 730 -40.01 18.99 -12.32
CA ILE A 730 -41.10 18.07 -12.62
C ILE A 730 -40.75 17.24 -13.83
N GLY A 731 -40.72 15.92 -13.65
CA GLY A 731 -40.34 14.99 -14.71
C GLY A 731 -41.29 13.81 -14.83
N VAL A 732 -41.55 13.44 -16.08
CA VAL A 732 -42.33 12.28 -16.47
C VAL A 732 -41.38 11.18 -16.89
N VAL A 733 -41.44 10.03 -16.21
CA VAL A 733 -40.69 8.82 -16.54
C VAL A 733 -41.67 7.79 -17.07
N MET A 734 -41.44 7.30 -18.27
CA MET A 734 -42.36 6.35 -18.93
C MET A 734 -41.57 5.26 -19.65
N ASN A 735 -42.13 4.06 -19.70
CA ASN A 735 -41.57 2.99 -20.52
C ASN A 735 -41.43 3.48 -21.98
N GLN A 736 -40.27 3.28 -22.59
CA GLN A 736 -39.94 3.81 -23.91
C GLN A 736 -40.92 3.35 -25.00
N ALA A 737 -41.34 2.08 -24.95
CA ALA A 737 -42.28 1.53 -25.93
C ALA A 737 -43.68 2.17 -25.76
N ALA A 738 -44.14 2.34 -24.52
CA ALA A 738 -45.40 3.01 -24.22
C ALA A 738 -45.37 4.49 -24.65
N ALA A 739 -44.29 5.21 -24.34
CA ALA A 739 -44.13 6.61 -24.76
C ALA A 739 -44.12 6.75 -26.29
N THR A 740 -43.46 5.82 -27.00
CA THR A 740 -43.41 5.81 -28.46
C THR A 740 -44.78 5.51 -29.08
N ALA A 741 -45.51 4.53 -28.53
CA ALA A 741 -46.86 4.19 -28.97
C ALA A 741 -47.81 5.39 -28.80
N LYS A 742 -47.82 6.01 -27.61
CA LYS A 742 -48.65 7.20 -27.32
C LYS A 742 -48.38 8.36 -28.26
N LYS A 743 -47.10 8.70 -28.54
CA LYS A 743 -46.76 9.77 -29.49
C LYS A 743 -47.26 9.45 -30.91
N ARG A 744 -47.12 8.20 -31.35
CA ARG A 744 -47.56 7.78 -32.68
C ARG A 744 -49.09 7.81 -32.81
N GLU A 745 -49.81 7.36 -31.80
CA GLU A 745 -51.28 7.31 -31.79
C GLU A 745 -51.92 8.71 -31.74
N THR A 746 -51.31 9.63 -30.99
CA THR A 746 -51.87 10.98 -30.77
C THR A 746 -51.30 12.04 -31.73
N GLY A 747 -50.21 11.74 -32.44
CA GLY A 747 -49.45 12.74 -33.20
C GLY A 747 -48.77 13.80 -32.31
N ALA A 748 -48.74 13.58 -30.99
CA ALA A 748 -48.25 14.53 -30.00
C ALA A 748 -46.73 14.73 -30.08
N THR A 749 -46.27 15.96 -29.88
CA THR A 749 -44.85 16.23 -29.64
C THR A 749 -44.43 15.70 -28.26
N THR A 750 -43.13 15.64 -27.98
CA THR A 750 -42.64 15.31 -26.62
C THR A 750 -43.19 16.27 -25.57
N LYS A 751 -43.35 17.56 -25.91
CA LYS A 751 -43.91 18.57 -25.01
C LYS A 751 -45.40 18.34 -24.76
N ASP A 752 -46.16 18.02 -25.80
CA ASP A 752 -47.58 17.70 -25.66
C ASP A 752 -47.78 16.44 -24.81
N LEU A 753 -46.99 15.38 -25.03
CA LEU A 753 -47.05 14.17 -24.22
C LEU A 753 -46.72 14.45 -22.75
N TYR A 754 -45.67 15.23 -22.48
CA TYR A 754 -45.26 15.63 -21.13
C TYR A 754 -46.39 16.39 -20.42
N LEU A 755 -46.92 17.45 -21.04
CA LEU A 755 -47.98 18.27 -20.46
C LEU A 755 -49.28 17.49 -20.28
N ASN A 756 -49.66 16.65 -21.25
CA ASN A 756 -50.88 15.84 -21.15
C ASN A 756 -50.75 14.78 -20.05
N THR A 757 -49.56 14.20 -19.87
CA THR A 757 -49.33 13.22 -18.81
C THR A 757 -49.40 13.87 -17.44
N ILE A 758 -48.80 15.05 -17.26
CA ILE A 758 -48.90 15.82 -16.01
C ILE A 758 -50.36 16.18 -15.69
N LYS A 759 -51.12 16.66 -16.68
CA LYS A 759 -52.55 16.96 -16.52
C LYS A 759 -53.37 15.75 -16.07
N ASN A 760 -52.99 14.56 -16.55
CA ASN A 760 -53.64 13.29 -16.23
C ASN A 760 -53.03 12.58 -15.02
N THR A 761 -52.26 13.31 -14.19
CA THR A 761 -51.68 12.81 -12.93
C THR A 761 -52.23 13.68 -11.80
N PRO A 762 -53.40 13.32 -11.21
CA PRO A 762 -54.23 14.26 -10.45
C PRO A 762 -53.54 14.90 -9.24
N GLY A 763 -52.76 14.15 -8.46
CA GLY A 763 -52.08 14.71 -7.28
C GLY A 763 -51.02 15.75 -7.66
N VAL A 764 -50.23 15.48 -8.71
CA VAL A 764 -49.29 16.45 -9.28
C VAL A 764 -50.04 17.63 -9.88
N TRP A 765 -51.08 17.41 -10.68
CA TRP A 765 -51.81 18.48 -11.38
C TRP A 765 -52.44 19.49 -10.42
N GLN A 766 -52.97 19.03 -9.28
CA GLN A 766 -53.52 19.92 -8.24
C GLN A 766 -52.49 20.90 -7.66
N LEU A 767 -51.20 20.54 -7.70
CA LEU A 767 -50.10 21.40 -7.24
C LEU A 767 -49.67 22.43 -8.30
N LEU A 768 -50.28 22.43 -9.50
CA LEU A 768 -49.85 23.26 -10.62
C LEU A 768 -50.83 24.36 -11.03
N ASP A 769 -51.87 24.65 -10.22
CA ASP A 769 -52.91 25.65 -10.53
C ASP A 769 -52.35 27.04 -10.93
N LYS A 770 -51.25 27.47 -10.28
CA LYS A 770 -50.57 28.74 -10.55
C LYS A 770 -49.17 28.57 -11.14
N ALA A 771 -48.81 27.34 -11.52
CA ALA A 771 -47.46 27.02 -11.92
C ALA A 771 -47.21 27.36 -13.40
N GLU A 772 -46.01 27.84 -13.70
CA GLU A 772 -45.58 28.15 -15.06
C GLU A 772 -44.27 27.43 -15.38
N LEU A 773 -44.21 26.75 -16.53
CA LEU A 773 -43.00 26.11 -17.03
C LEU A 773 -42.02 27.18 -17.51
N GLN A 774 -40.91 27.35 -16.78
CA GLN A 774 -39.89 28.39 -17.03
C GLN A 774 -38.77 27.92 -17.95
N SER A 775 -38.58 26.61 -18.11
CA SER A 775 -37.49 26.04 -18.90
C SER A 775 -37.97 25.35 -20.17
N ASP A 776 -37.07 25.20 -21.14
CA ASP A 776 -37.22 24.17 -22.16
C ASP A 776 -37.26 22.78 -21.51
N LEU A 777 -37.97 21.86 -22.15
CA LEU A 777 -37.99 20.47 -21.73
C LEU A 777 -36.68 19.79 -22.08
N LYS A 778 -36.16 19.04 -21.12
CA LYS A 778 -35.03 18.15 -21.29
C LYS A 778 -35.53 16.71 -21.34
N SER A 779 -34.80 15.84 -22.01
CA SER A 779 -35.12 14.41 -22.07
C SER A 779 -33.85 13.57 -22.05
N ALA A 780 -33.94 12.38 -21.46
CA ALA A 780 -32.87 11.39 -21.44
C ALA A 780 -33.44 9.98 -21.57
N SER A 781 -32.66 9.09 -22.18
CA SER A 781 -32.85 7.65 -22.05
C SER A 781 -32.39 7.24 -20.65
N ASP A 782 -33.34 6.89 -19.80
CA ASP A 782 -33.11 6.37 -18.45
C ASP A 782 -33.12 4.85 -18.48
N TRP A 783 -32.24 4.31 -19.32
CA TRP A 783 -32.07 2.87 -19.39
C TRP A 783 -31.23 2.43 -18.21
N SER A 784 -31.76 1.50 -17.42
CA SER A 784 -30.96 0.85 -16.38
C SER A 784 -29.85 0.01 -17.02
N TYR A 785 -28.67 0.04 -16.41
CA TYR A 785 -27.53 -0.79 -16.80
C TYR A 785 -26.61 -1.10 -15.62
N ASN A 786 -25.80 -2.13 -15.77
CA ASN A 786 -24.67 -2.43 -14.91
C ASN A 786 -23.46 -2.89 -15.74
N ALA A 787 -22.29 -2.90 -15.11
CA ALA A 787 -21.09 -3.49 -15.66
C ALA A 787 -20.87 -4.88 -15.05
N SER A 788 -20.31 -5.82 -15.82
CA SER A 788 -19.97 -7.15 -15.27
C SER A 788 -18.81 -7.12 -14.26
N SER A 789 -18.02 -6.04 -14.26
CA SER A 789 -17.02 -5.72 -13.24
C SER A 789 -16.88 -4.20 -13.10
N TYR A 790 -16.58 -3.73 -11.90
CA TYR A 790 -16.39 -2.32 -11.57
C TYR A 790 -14.93 -1.97 -11.28
N ALA A 791 -14.01 -2.91 -11.47
CA ALA A 791 -12.59 -2.71 -11.25
C ALA A 791 -11.75 -3.65 -12.11
N SER A 792 -10.49 -3.27 -12.26
CA SER A 792 -9.37 -4.06 -12.78
C SER A 792 -8.11 -3.60 -12.01
N PRO A 793 -6.99 -4.35 -11.98
CA PRO A 793 -5.80 -3.89 -11.28
C PRO A 793 -5.45 -2.43 -11.61
N TYR A 794 -5.28 -1.61 -10.58
CA TYR A 794 -4.99 -0.16 -10.67
C TYR A 794 -6.11 0.72 -11.26
N LEU A 795 -7.31 0.16 -11.45
CA LEU A 795 -8.48 0.85 -12.00
C LEU A 795 -9.73 0.61 -11.15
N ARG A 796 -10.50 1.66 -10.87
CA ARG A 796 -11.83 1.60 -10.24
C ARG A 796 -12.86 2.36 -11.07
N ILE A 797 -14.10 1.88 -11.12
CA ILE A 797 -15.22 2.48 -11.86
C ILE A 797 -16.33 2.81 -10.85
N VAL A 798 -16.73 4.07 -10.79
CA VAL A 798 -17.63 4.57 -9.74
C VAL A 798 -18.83 5.35 -10.30
N GLY A 799 -19.94 5.32 -9.56
CA GLY A 799 -21.21 5.94 -9.94
C GLY A 799 -21.76 5.46 -11.29
N ASP A 800 -22.42 6.36 -12.02
CA ASP A 800 -23.03 6.09 -13.34
C ASP A 800 -22.04 5.59 -14.40
N ALA A 801 -20.72 5.68 -14.17
CA ALA A 801 -19.74 5.06 -15.08
C ALA A 801 -19.90 3.53 -15.11
N GLY A 802 -20.23 2.94 -13.95
CA GLY A 802 -20.43 1.50 -13.78
C GLY A 802 -21.90 1.09 -13.93
N CYS A 803 -22.80 1.70 -13.17
CA CYS A 803 -24.20 1.26 -13.12
C CYS A 803 -25.20 2.40 -12.87
N PHE A 804 -26.43 2.20 -13.34
CA PHE A 804 -27.57 3.09 -13.15
C PHE A 804 -28.86 2.25 -13.11
N ILE A 805 -29.82 2.65 -12.29
CA ILE A 805 -31.08 1.92 -12.10
C ILE A 805 -32.24 2.71 -12.71
N ASP A 806 -32.90 3.53 -11.90
CA ASP A 806 -34.07 4.33 -12.25
C ASP A 806 -34.16 5.45 -11.19
N PRO A 807 -34.66 6.65 -11.53
CA PRO A 807 -34.68 7.75 -10.57
C PRO A 807 -35.72 7.63 -9.44
N PHE A 808 -36.63 6.63 -9.46
CA PHE A 808 -37.79 6.55 -8.56
C PHE A 808 -37.45 6.76 -7.07
N PHE A 809 -36.48 6.03 -6.53
CA PHE A 809 -36.05 6.16 -5.13
C PHE A 809 -34.79 7.02 -4.93
N SER A 810 -34.42 7.86 -5.90
CA SER A 810 -33.32 8.83 -5.76
C SER A 810 -31.95 8.21 -5.39
N SER A 811 -31.66 6.99 -5.83
CA SER A 811 -30.49 6.23 -5.39
C SER A 811 -29.16 6.62 -6.07
N GLY A 812 -29.20 7.35 -7.19
CA GLY A 812 -28.02 7.59 -8.03
C GLY A 812 -26.85 8.26 -7.30
N VAL A 813 -27.10 9.35 -6.58
CA VAL A 813 -26.03 10.06 -5.84
C VAL A 813 -25.54 9.25 -4.65
N HIS A 814 -26.42 8.49 -3.97
CA HIS A 814 -26.01 7.56 -2.93
C HIS A 814 -25.02 6.51 -3.47
N LEU A 815 -25.36 5.83 -4.56
CA LEU A 815 -24.50 4.83 -5.20
C LEU A 815 -23.17 5.47 -5.68
N ALA A 816 -23.22 6.71 -6.17
CA ALA A 816 -22.05 7.48 -6.55
C ALA A 816 -21.08 7.72 -5.37
N LEU A 817 -21.57 8.15 -4.21
CA LEU A 817 -20.73 8.38 -3.03
C LEU A 817 -20.24 7.07 -2.40
N ALA A 818 -21.12 6.05 -2.32
CA ALA A 818 -20.76 4.74 -1.78
C ALA A 818 -19.65 4.06 -2.60
N SER A 819 -19.78 4.07 -3.93
CA SER A 819 -18.75 3.56 -4.83
C SER A 819 -17.48 4.43 -4.82
N GLY A 820 -17.61 5.76 -4.73
CA GLY A 820 -16.47 6.68 -4.55
C GLY A 820 -15.67 6.39 -3.27
N LEU A 821 -16.36 6.15 -2.14
CA LEU A 821 -15.72 5.73 -0.90
C LEU A 821 -15.04 4.37 -1.02
N SER A 822 -15.72 3.41 -1.67
CA SER A 822 -15.17 2.07 -1.94
C SER A 822 -13.89 2.13 -2.78
N ALA A 823 -13.83 3.01 -3.79
CA ALA A 823 -12.62 3.21 -4.58
C ALA A 823 -11.48 3.77 -3.71
N ALA A 824 -11.73 4.82 -2.93
CA ALA A 824 -10.73 5.39 -2.03
C ALA A 824 -10.21 4.36 -1.01
N LEU A 825 -11.11 3.60 -0.38
CA LEU A 825 -10.81 2.52 0.56
C LEU A 825 -9.90 1.44 -0.05
N THR A 826 -10.32 0.87 -1.18
CA THR A 826 -9.64 -0.29 -1.78
C THR A 826 -8.28 0.07 -2.36
N ILE A 827 -8.15 1.28 -2.92
CA ILE A 827 -6.85 1.79 -3.39
C ILE A 827 -5.89 1.97 -2.21
N ARG A 828 -6.34 2.59 -1.11
CA ARG A 828 -5.51 2.74 0.09
C ARG A 828 -5.16 1.41 0.74
N ALA A 829 -6.09 0.45 0.75
CA ALA A 829 -5.86 -0.89 1.27
C ALA A 829 -4.74 -1.61 0.50
N ALA A 830 -4.76 -1.54 -0.84
CA ALA A 830 -3.72 -2.09 -1.69
C ALA A 830 -2.36 -1.38 -1.48
N GLN A 831 -2.34 -0.04 -1.51
CA GLN A 831 -1.11 0.75 -1.32
C GLN A 831 -0.47 0.55 0.06
N ARG A 832 -1.27 0.37 1.12
CA ARG A 832 -0.79 0.06 2.48
C ARG A 832 -0.39 -1.40 2.66
N GLY A 833 -0.86 -2.28 1.77
CA GLY A 833 -0.70 -3.72 1.86
C GLY A 833 -1.56 -4.35 2.95
N ASP A 834 -2.73 -3.77 3.23
CA ASP A 834 -3.79 -4.38 4.03
C ASP A 834 -4.35 -5.64 3.32
N CYS A 835 -4.45 -5.56 1.99
CA CYS A 835 -4.74 -6.65 1.08
C CYS A 835 -3.88 -6.51 -0.20
N ASP A 836 -3.84 -7.55 -1.04
CA ASP A 836 -3.25 -7.42 -2.37
C ASP A 836 -4.20 -6.71 -3.35
N GLU A 837 -3.67 -6.31 -4.52
CA GLU A 837 -4.45 -5.57 -5.52
C GLU A 837 -5.63 -6.40 -6.06
N GLN A 838 -5.50 -7.72 -6.15
CA GLN A 838 -6.57 -8.58 -6.65
C GLN A 838 -7.74 -8.65 -5.67
N ALA A 839 -7.44 -8.79 -4.38
CA ALA A 839 -8.42 -8.73 -3.31
C ALA A 839 -9.10 -7.36 -3.27
N ALA A 840 -8.35 -6.26 -3.47
CA ALA A 840 -8.91 -4.91 -3.55
C ALA A 840 -9.87 -4.73 -4.73
N VAL A 841 -9.53 -5.27 -5.91
CA VAL A 841 -10.38 -5.29 -7.11
C VAL A 841 -11.67 -6.08 -6.86
N SER A 842 -11.54 -7.30 -6.34
CA SER A 842 -12.68 -8.17 -5.99
C SER A 842 -13.62 -7.48 -5.01
N TRP A 843 -13.06 -6.92 -3.93
CA TRP A 843 -13.82 -6.25 -2.88
C TRP A 843 -14.59 -5.05 -3.43
N HIS A 844 -13.94 -4.20 -4.24
CA HIS A 844 -14.60 -3.05 -4.86
C HIS A 844 -15.76 -3.49 -5.75
N SER A 845 -15.52 -4.44 -6.67
CA SER A 845 -16.55 -4.91 -7.59
C SER A 845 -17.75 -5.52 -6.87
N LYS A 846 -17.52 -6.34 -5.84
CA LYS A 846 -18.60 -6.92 -5.02
C LYS A 846 -19.38 -5.85 -4.27
N LYS A 847 -18.71 -4.90 -3.61
CA LYS A 847 -19.38 -3.82 -2.86
C LYS A 847 -20.28 -2.97 -3.76
N VAL A 848 -19.82 -2.62 -4.96
CA VAL A 848 -20.62 -1.84 -5.92
C VAL A 848 -21.80 -2.69 -6.46
N ALA A 849 -21.56 -3.96 -6.78
CA ALA A 849 -22.61 -4.88 -7.25
C ALA A 849 -23.71 -5.11 -6.20
N GLU A 850 -23.35 -5.31 -4.92
CA GLU A 850 -24.29 -5.50 -3.82
C GLU A 850 -25.16 -4.26 -3.57
N GLY A 851 -24.56 -3.06 -3.60
CA GLY A 851 -25.30 -1.79 -3.50
C GLY A 851 -26.30 -1.62 -4.66
N TYR A 852 -25.84 -1.84 -5.89
CA TYR A 852 -26.69 -1.79 -7.08
C TYR A 852 -27.87 -2.77 -7.00
N THR A 853 -27.60 -4.04 -6.67
CA THR A 853 -28.60 -5.12 -6.65
C THR A 853 -29.69 -4.86 -5.61
N ARG A 854 -29.34 -4.38 -4.41
CA ARG A 854 -30.30 -4.04 -3.36
C ARG A 854 -31.30 -2.99 -3.83
N PHE A 855 -30.82 -1.88 -4.39
CA PHE A 855 -31.69 -0.85 -4.95
C PHE A 855 -32.49 -1.33 -6.17
N LEU A 856 -31.89 -2.14 -7.04
CA LEU A 856 -32.55 -2.66 -8.23
C LEU A 856 -33.78 -3.47 -7.84
N LEU A 857 -33.67 -4.36 -6.85
CA LEU A 857 -34.78 -5.17 -6.36
C LEU A 857 -35.94 -4.30 -5.87
N VAL A 858 -35.66 -3.34 -4.99
CA VAL A 858 -36.68 -2.44 -4.41
C VAL A 858 -37.36 -1.60 -5.49
N VAL A 859 -36.58 -1.01 -6.40
CA VAL A 859 -37.11 -0.25 -7.54
C VAL A 859 -37.98 -1.12 -8.43
N MET A 860 -37.51 -2.33 -8.79
CA MET A 860 -38.27 -3.22 -9.67
C MET A 860 -39.59 -3.65 -9.01
N SER A 861 -39.62 -3.92 -7.70
CA SER A 861 -40.84 -4.28 -6.98
C SER A 861 -41.86 -3.12 -6.99
N ALA A 862 -41.40 -1.88 -6.78
CA ALA A 862 -42.25 -0.69 -6.86
C ALA A 862 -42.76 -0.42 -8.28
N LEU A 863 -41.90 -0.51 -9.30
CA LEU A 863 -42.30 -0.34 -10.69
C LEU A 863 -43.25 -1.45 -11.15
N LYS A 864 -43.09 -2.68 -10.65
CA LYS A 864 -44.04 -3.77 -10.89
C LYS A 864 -45.42 -3.40 -10.34
N GLN A 865 -45.50 -2.91 -9.10
CA GLN A 865 -46.76 -2.43 -8.52
C GLN A 865 -47.42 -1.34 -9.38
N ILE A 866 -46.65 -0.36 -9.86
CA ILE A 866 -47.16 0.69 -10.76
C ILE A 866 -47.72 0.07 -12.06
N SER A 867 -46.98 -0.86 -12.67
CA SER A 867 -47.38 -1.48 -13.94
C SER A 867 -48.61 -2.40 -13.80
N ASP A 868 -48.77 -3.04 -12.65
CA ASP A 868 -49.88 -3.96 -12.34
C ASP A 868 -51.05 -3.25 -11.62
N ARG A 869 -50.93 -1.94 -11.41
CA ARG A 869 -51.98 -1.02 -10.91
C ARG A 869 -52.58 -1.47 -9.57
N GLU A 870 -53.83 -1.92 -9.58
CA GLU A 870 -54.57 -2.32 -8.38
C GLU A 870 -54.29 -3.76 -7.95
N LYS A 871 -53.54 -4.55 -8.73
CA LYS A 871 -53.16 -5.90 -8.30
C LYS A 871 -52.23 -5.79 -7.08
N PRO A 872 -52.45 -6.59 -6.03
CA PRO A 872 -51.61 -6.59 -4.84
C PRO A 872 -50.24 -7.21 -5.16
N VAL A 873 -49.23 -6.36 -5.42
CA VAL A 873 -47.83 -6.78 -5.63
C VAL A 873 -47.00 -6.52 -4.38
N LEU A 874 -47.19 -5.36 -3.75
CA LEU A 874 -46.51 -4.94 -2.52
C LEU A 874 -47.36 -5.01 -1.26
N THR A 875 -48.63 -5.36 -1.39
CA THR A 875 -49.60 -5.42 -0.29
C THR A 875 -50.25 -6.79 -0.27
N ASP A 876 -50.67 -7.25 0.90
CA ASP A 876 -51.63 -8.36 0.97
C ASP A 876 -53.06 -7.88 0.60
N PHE A 877 -53.98 -8.81 0.37
CA PHE A 877 -55.34 -8.51 -0.15
C PHE A 877 -56.17 -7.62 0.79
N ASP A 878 -55.84 -7.60 2.08
CA ASP A 878 -56.55 -6.90 3.16
C ASP A 878 -55.85 -5.61 3.63
N GLU A 879 -54.69 -5.25 3.07
CA GLU A 879 -53.97 -4.03 3.46
C GLU A 879 -54.51 -2.79 2.75
N ASP A 880 -54.82 -1.72 3.49
CA ASP A 880 -55.34 -0.45 2.93
C ASP A 880 -54.25 0.54 2.46
N SER A 881 -52.97 0.27 2.76
CA SER A 881 -51.83 1.17 2.46
C SER A 881 -50.56 0.40 2.12
N PHE A 882 -49.52 1.10 1.66
CA PHE A 882 -48.21 0.51 1.36
C PHE A 882 -47.20 0.61 2.52
N ASN A 883 -47.64 1.00 3.73
CA ASN A 883 -46.73 1.29 4.84
C ASN A 883 -45.82 0.10 5.19
N ARG A 884 -46.37 -1.11 5.24
CA ARG A 884 -45.59 -2.34 5.52
C ARG A 884 -44.49 -2.57 4.48
N ALA A 885 -44.82 -2.42 3.19
CA ALA A 885 -43.84 -2.53 2.12
C ALA A 885 -42.72 -1.50 2.25
N PHE A 886 -43.07 -0.26 2.60
CA PHE A 886 -42.11 0.81 2.79
C PHE A 886 -41.26 0.65 4.06
N ASP A 887 -41.78 0.00 5.10
CA ASP A 887 -41.00 -0.40 6.28
C ASP A 887 -39.92 -1.43 5.89
N PHE A 888 -40.26 -2.40 5.03
CA PHE A 888 -39.26 -3.31 4.45
C PHE A 888 -38.27 -2.56 3.55
N PHE A 889 -38.72 -1.64 2.71
CA PHE A 889 -37.81 -0.90 1.81
C PHE A 889 -36.88 0.06 2.55
N ARG A 890 -37.27 0.52 3.74
CA ARG A 890 -36.62 1.59 4.51
C ARG A 890 -35.09 1.47 4.58
N PRO A 891 -34.49 0.31 4.92
CA PRO A 891 -33.03 0.22 5.04
C PRO A 891 -32.29 0.53 3.74
N ILE A 892 -32.92 0.21 2.60
CA ILE A 892 -32.35 0.43 1.26
C ILE A 892 -32.68 1.85 0.79
N ILE A 893 -33.95 2.28 0.80
CA ILE A 893 -34.36 3.58 0.24
C ILE A 893 -33.91 4.79 1.07
N GLN A 894 -33.46 4.58 2.32
CA GLN A 894 -32.78 5.62 3.11
C GLN A 894 -31.23 5.50 3.02
N GLY A 895 -30.74 4.39 2.47
CA GLY A 895 -29.32 4.06 2.33
C GLY A 895 -28.63 3.68 3.64
N THR A 896 -29.39 3.39 4.71
CA THR A 896 -28.84 3.00 6.02
C THR A 896 -28.15 1.64 5.96
N ALA A 897 -28.54 0.76 5.03
CA ALA A 897 -27.85 -0.50 4.78
C ALA A 897 -26.37 -0.36 4.34
N ASP A 898 -25.90 0.85 4.03
CA ASP A 898 -24.49 1.14 3.68
C ASP A 898 -23.77 2.07 4.68
N VAL A 899 -24.49 2.65 5.66
CA VAL A 899 -23.91 3.65 6.59
C VAL A 899 -24.23 3.42 8.07
N ASP A 900 -25.29 2.66 8.38
CA ASP A 900 -25.71 2.37 9.76
C ASP A 900 -25.04 1.10 10.28
N LYS A 901 -24.38 1.23 11.45
CA LYS A 901 -23.68 0.13 12.12
C LYS A 901 -24.59 -0.75 12.99
N ASN A 902 -25.80 -0.28 13.28
CA ASN A 902 -26.73 -0.92 14.21
C ASN A 902 -27.82 -1.74 13.49
N LEU A 903 -27.89 -1.66 12.17
CA LEU A 903 -28.90 -2.37 11.38
C LEU A 903 -28.61 -3.87 11.42
N THR A 904 -29.61 -4.68 11.73
CA THR A 904 -29.43 -6.12 11.90
C THR A 904 -29.45 -6.84 10.56
N GLN A 905 -28.64 -7.89 10.43
CA GLN A 905 -28.56 -8.69 9.21
C GLN A 905 -29.91 -9.32 8.79
N ALA A 906 -30.78 -9.55 9.78
CA ALA A 906 -32.13 -10.06 9.54
C ALA A 906 -33.00 -9.06 8.77
N GLU A 907 -32.87 -7.75 9.01
CA GLU A 907 -33.73 -6.73 8.38
C GLU A 907 -33.44 -6.58 6.88
N ILE A 908 -32.17 -6.62 6.48
CA ILE A 908 -31.78 -6.57 5.05
C ILE A 908 -32.25 -7.83 4.33
N ALA A 909 -32.06 -9.01 4.94
CA ALA A 909 -32.49 -10.28 4.37
C ALA A 909 -34.02 -10.31 4.16
N GLN A 910 -34.80 -9.85 5.15
CA GLN A 910 -36.26 -9.73 5.03
C GLN A 910 -36.69 -8.81 3.89
N THR A 911 -35.96 -7.70 3.68
CA THR A 911 -36.23 -6.78 2.57
C THR A 911 -36.04 -7.48 1.21
N ILE A 912 -34.94 -8.21 1.06
CA ILE A 912 -34.63 -8.96 -0.16
C ILE A 912 -35.68 -10.04 -0.40
N GLU A 913 -36.03 -10.82 0.63
CA GLU A 913 -37.05 -11.86 0.55
C GLU A 913 -38.40 -11.30 0.12
N PHE A 914 -38.84 -10.20 0.74
CA PHE A 914 -40.06 -9.48 0.37
C PHE A 914 -40.05 -9.03 -1.10
N CYS A 915 -38.94 -8.42 -1.56
CA CYS A 915 -38.79 -8.02 -2.97
C CYS A 915 -38.85 -9.20 -3.93
N VAL A 916 -38.25 -10.35 -3.59
CA VAL A 916 -38.25 -11.55 -4.43
C VAL A 916 -39.65 -12.15 -4.53
N GLN A 917 -40.41 -12.17 -3.42
CA GLN A 917 -41.81 -12.64 -3.40
C GLN A 917 -42.70 -11.85 -4.35
N ALA A 918 -42.47 -10.54 -4.51
CA ALA A 918 -43.20 -9.71 -5.47
C ALA A 918 -43.12 -10.22 -6.93
N PHE A 919 -42.14 -11.07 -7.28
CA PHE A 919 -41.97 -11.67 -8.61
C PHE A 919 -42.35 -13.17 -8.67
N GLN A 920 -42.98 -13.72 -7.63
CA GLN A 920 -43.30 -15.16 -7.55
C GLN A 920 -44.61 -15.57 -8.27
N THR A 921 -45.44 -14.62 -8.70
CA THR A 921 -46.87 -14.81 -9.04
C THR A 921 -47.24 -15.35 -10.44
N ALA A 922 -46.32 -15.87 -11.25
CA ALA A 922 -46.73 -16.62 -12.45
C ALA A 922 -46.88 -18.11 -12.11
N SER A 923 -48.01 -18.73 -12.47
CA SER A 923 -48.19 -20.19 -12.30
C SER A 923 -47.15 -20.95 -13.13
N THR A 924 -46.69 -22.11 -12.65
CA THR A 924 -45.68 -22.94 -13.35
C THR A 924 -46.12 -23.32 -14.77
N ASP A 925 -47.41 -23.53 -14.98
CA ASP A 925 -47.99 -23.92 -16.28
C ASP A 925 -47.97 -22.77 -17.30
N GLU A 926 -48.18 -21.52 -16.87
CA GLU A 926 -48.10 -20.34 -17.74
C GLU A 926 -46.66 -20.02 -18.15
N GLN A 927 -45.70 -20.28 -17.25
CA GLN A 927 -44.27 -20.09 -17.54
C GLN A 927 -43.79 -21.07 -18.61
N ASP A 928 -44.17 -22.35 -18.50
CA ASP A 928 -43.81 -23.39 -19.48
C ASP A 928 -44.45 -23.13 -20.85
N ALA A 929 -45.69 -22.64 -20.88
CA ALA A 929 -46.37 -22.25 -22.12
C ALA A 929 -45.67 -21.09 -22.85
N VAL A 930 -45.23 -20.06 -22.11
CA VAL A 930 -44.50 -18.91 -22.66
C VAL A 930 -43.10 -19.32 -23.14
N MET A 931 -42.38 -20.14 -22.37
CA MET A 931 -41.05 -20.63 -22.76
C MET A 931 -41.08 -21.52 -24.00
N THR A 932 -42.13 -22.33 -24.16
CA THR A 932 -42.34 -23.15 -25.36
C THR A 932 -42.55 -22.28 -26.60
N LYS A 933 -43.31 -21.18 -26.49
CA LYS A 933 -43.51 -20.21 -27.58
C LYS A 933 -42.21 -19.46 -27.94
N VAL A 934 -41.43 -19.05 -26.94
CA VAL A 934 -40.13 -18.37 -27.15
C VAL A 934 -39.14 -19.28 -27.87
N ALA A 935 -39.07 -20.55 -27.49
CA ALA A 935 -38.19 -21.55 -28.12
C ALA A 935 -38.58 -21.82 -29.59
N ALA A 936 -39.87 -21.85 -29.92
CA ALA A 936 -40.34 -22.06 -31.29
C ALA A 936 -39.91 -20.91 -32.24
N ILE A 937 -39.96 -19.66 -31.77
CA ILE A 937 -39.66 -18.47 -32.59
C ILE A 937 -38.15 -18.26 -32.78
N ASN A 938 -37.33 -18.57 -31.76
CA ASN A 938 -35.86 -18.50 -31.86
C ASN A 938 -35.27 -19.52 -32.85
N SER A 939 -36.02 -20.56 -33.22
CA SER A 939 -35.55 -21.56 -34.18
C SER A 939 -35.62 -21.11 -35.65
N GLN A 940 -36.31 -19.99 -35.96
CA GLN A 940 -36.65 -19.64 -37.35
C GLN A 940 -36.03 -18.34 -37.91
N ASN A 941 -35.53 -17.37 -37.12
CA ASN A 941 -35.00 -16.11 -37.67
C ASN A 941 -33.86 -15.46 -36.83
N GLY A 942 -32.96 -14.72 -37.50
CA GLY A 942 -31.86 -13.96 -36.87
C GLY A 942 -32.32 -12.88 -35.88
N THR A 943 -31.41 -12.52 -34.96
CA THR A 943 -31.64 -11.91 -33.63
C THR A 943 -32.47 -10.63 -33.56
N GLU A 944 -32.52 -9.79 -34.61
CA GLU A 944 -33.30 -8.54 -34.58
C GLU A 944 -34.73 -8.67 -35.14
N GLY A 945 -34.97 -9.60 -36.06
CA GLY A 945 -36.31 -9.86 -36.61
C GLY A 945 -37.20 -10.65 -35.66
N ALA A 946 -36.60 -11.64 -34.98
CA ALA A 946 -37.29 -12.53 -34.05
C ALA A 946 -37.89 -11.80 -32.83
N LEU A 947 -37.24 -10.74 -32.33
CA LEU A 947 -37.75 -9.97 -31.18
C LEU A 947 -39.02 -9.17 -31.49
N ARG A 948 -39.16 -8.66 -32.73
CA ARG A 948 -40.38 -7.95 -33.17
C ARG A 948 -41.55 -8.91 -33.38
N GLU A 949 -41.31 -10.07 -34.00
CA GLU A 949 -42.31 -11.13 -34.14
C GLU A 949 -42.73 -11.72 -32.78
N LEU A 950 -41.77 -11.96 -31.89
CA LEU A 950 -42.02 -12.47 -30.53
C LEU A 950 -42.89 -11.50 -29.73
N HIS A 951 -42.58 -10.20 -29.77
CA HIS A 951 -43.43 -9.22 -29.12
C HIS A 951 -44.81 -9.13 -29.78
N ALA A 952 -44.95 -9.28 -31.10
CA ALA A 952 -46.25 -9.24 -31.77
C ALA A 952 -47.12 -10.49 -31.48
N SER A 953 -46.52 -11.66 -31.27
CA SER A 953 -47.22 -12.93 -31.08
C SER A 953 -47.67 -13.21 -29.65
N LEU A 954 -47.09 -12.53 -28.65
CA LEU A 954 -47.41 -12.72 -27.24
C LEU A 954 -48.58 -11.83 -26.79
N SER A 955 -49.53 -12.42 -26.06
CA SER A 955 -50.59 -11.67 -25.38
C SER A 955 -50.03 -10.72 -24.32
N ALA A 956 -50.83 -9.77 -23.85
CA ALA A 956 -50.39 -8.82 -22.81
C ALA A 956 -49.94 -9.54 -21.52
N ASP A 957 -50.63 -10.62 -21.14
CA ASP A 957 -50.29 -11.41 -19.95
C ASP A 957 -49.07 -12.31 -20.18
N GLU A 958 -48.87 -12.84 -21.40
CA GLU A 958 -47.67 -13.62 -21.73
C GLU A 958 -46.40 -12.75 -21.76
N ARG A 959 -46.50 -11.49 -22.21
CA ARG A 959 -45.39 -10.52 -22.12
C ARG A 959 -45.05 -10.18 -20.66
N ARG A 960 -46.05 -10.10 -19.79
CA ARG A 960 -45.85 -9.91 -18.34
C ARG A 960 -45.14 -11.11 -17.70
N THR A 961 -45.53 -12.33 -18.08
CA THR A 961 -44.87 -13.56 -17.64
C THR A 961 -43.41 -13.61 -18.12
N LEU A 962 -43.14 -13.30 -19.39
CA LEU A 962 -41.78 -13.23 -19.92
C LEU A 962 -40.89 -12.19 -19.20
N THR A 963 -41.46 -11.02 -18.88
CA THR A 963 -40.76 -9.98 -18.11
C THR A 963 -40.44 -10.45 -16.69
N THR A 964 -41.34 -11.21 -16.08
CA THR A 964 -41.15 -11.83 -14.75
C THR A 964 -40.06 -12.92 -14.79
N ILE A 965 -40.01 -13.73 -15.86
CA ILE A 965 -38.96 -14.74 -16.07
C ILE A 965 -37.59 -14.08 -16.30
N GLN A 966 -37.52 -12.99 -17.09
CA GLN A 966 -36.28 -12.24 -17.29
C GLN A 966 -35.78 -11.59 -16.00
N ALA A 967 -36.68 -11.02 -15.18
CA ALA A 967 -36.35 -10.53 -13.85
C ALA A 967 -35.77 -11.64 -12.96
N ARG A 968 -36.34 -12.86 -13.00
CA ARG A 968 -35.79 -14.03 -12.28
C ARG A 968 -34.43 -14.49 -12.82
N GLN A 969 -34.18 -14.44 -14.12
CA GLN A 969 -32.87 -14.76 -14.70
C GLN A 969 -31.79 -13.75 -14.31
N ILE A 970 -32.14 -12.47 -14.16
CA ILE A 970 -31.27 -11.43 -13.61
C ILE A 970 -30.91 -11.74 -12.14
N ILE A 971 -31.84 -12.33 -11.38
CA ILE A 971 -31.65 -12.76 -9.98
C ILE A 971 -30.88 -14.09 -9.89
N ARG A 972 -30.82 -14.89 -10.96
CA ARG A 972 -30.27 -16.26 -10.98
C ARG A 972 -28.96 -16.42 -11.76
N SER A 973 -28.38 -15.40 -12.39
CA SER A 973 -27.14 -15.59 -13.16
C SER A 973 -25.99 -16.08 -12.26
N GLU A 974 -25.63 -17.35 -12.43
CA GLU A 974 -24.95 -18.24 -11.48
C GLU A 974 -23.49 -17.89 -11.11
N ASP A 975 -22.94 -16.77 -11.57
CA ASP A 975 -21.56 -16.34 -11.22
C ASP A 975 -21.48 -15.04 -10.39
N GLN A 976 -22.61 -14.39 -10.06
CA GLN A 976 -22.60 -13.10 -9.34
C GLN A 976 -23.43 -13.05 -8.03
N MET A 977 -24.22 -14.07 -7.70
CA MET A 977 -25.20 -13.97 -6.62
C MET A 977 -25.08 -15.13 -5.63
N ASN A 978 -24.08 -15.06 -4.76
CA ASN A 978 -24.11 -15.82 -3.51
C ASN A 978 -24.95 -15.04 -2.49
N ILE A 979 -26.26 -15.31 -2.48
CA ILE A 979 -27.26 -14.64 -1.63
C ILE A 979 -26.92 -14.79 -0.13
N ASP A 980 -26.15 -15.82 0.23
CA ASP A 980 -25.73 -16.10 1.60
C ASP A 980 -24.68 -15.11 2.15
N ASN A 981 -24.03 -14.32 1.29
CA ASN A 981 -22.97 -13.37 1.66
C ASN A 981 -23.42 -11.90 1.75
N PHE A 982 -24.72 -11.59 1.62
CA PHE A 982 -25.28 -10.22 1.67
C PHE A 982 -25.21 -9.57 3.05
N THR A 983 -24.36 -10.09 3.94
CA THR A 983 -24.47 -9.85 5.36
C THR A 983 -23.19 -9.28 5.96
N ILE A 984 -23.25 -7.99 6.29
CA ILE A 984 -22.17 -7.11 6.78
C ILE A 984 -21.22 -6.71 5.64
N ASP A 985 -20.57 -5.53 5.73
CA ASP A 985 -19.44 -5.14 4.87
C ASP A 985 -18.21 -6.11 4.98
N VAL A 986 -18.41 -7.37 5.39
CA VAL A 986 -17.41 -8.44 5.38
C VAL A 986 -17.40 -9.06 3.98
N ILE A 987 -16.79 -8.36 3.04
CA ILE A 987 -16.56 -8.90 1.70
C ILE A 987 -15.17 -9.56 1.70
N ASP A 988 -15.11 -10.82 1.28
CA ASP A 988 -13.87 -11.60 1.25
C ASP A 988 -13.13 -11.64 2.61
N GLY A 989 -13.89 -11.67 3.71
CA GLY A 989 -13.37 -11.69 5.08
C GLY A 989 -12.76 -10.36 5.55
N MET A 990 -13.03 -9.25 4.87
CA MET A 990 -12.49 -7.92 5.16
C MET A 990 -13.59 -6.88 5.32
N VAL A 991 -13.39 -5.94 6.25
CA VAL A 991 -14.27 -4.81 6.52
C VAL A 991 -13.60 -3.45 6.27
N PRO A 992 -14.37 -2.39 5.97
CA PRO A 992 -13.85 -1.03 5.87
C PRO A 992 -13.26 -0.53 7.19
N ARG A 993 -12.05 0.04 7.12
CA ARG A 993 -11.45 0.86 8.18
C ARG A 993 -11.61 2.33 7.79
N LEU A 994 -12.61 2.99 8.38
CA LEU A 994 -12.96 4.40 8.13
C LEU A 994 -12.30 5.34 9.13
N GLU A 995 -10.97 5.27 9.23
CA GLU A 995 -10.19 6.11 10.14
C GLU A 995 -9.37 7.12 9.33
N ARG A 996 -9.44 8.40 9.71
CA ARG A 996 -8.69 9.46 9.03
C ARG A 996 -7.19 9.17 9.12
N ARG A 997 -6.47 9.33 8.00
CA ARG A 997 -5.06 8.95 7.78
C ARG A 997 -4.77 7.45 7.88
N SER A 998 -5.80 6.62 7.99
CA SER A 998 -5.71 5.16 8.06
C SER A 998 -6.83 4.48 7.25
N LEU A 999 -7.40 5.17 6.25
CA LEU A 999 -8.44 4.61 5.38
C LEU A 999 -7.97 3.30 4.71
N GLY A 1000 -8.73 2.21 4.80
CA GLY A 1000 -8.33 0.95 4.15
C GLY A 1000 -9.25 -0.20 4.48
N LEU A 1001 -8.76 -1.42 4.35
CA LEU A 1001 -9.49 -2.63 4.73
C LEU A 1001 -8.83 -3.28 5.94
N ALA A 1002 -9.62 -3.95 6.77
CA ALA A 1002 -9.14 -4.72 7.91
C ALA A 1002 -9.74 -6.13 7.85
N ARG A 1003 -8.99 -7.15 8.26
CA ARG A 1003 -9.55 -8.50 8.37
C ARG A 1003 -10.65 -8.51 9.43
N PHE A 1004 -11.78 -9.10 9.07
CA PHE A 1004 -12.85 -9.34 10.01
C PHE A 1004 -12.42 -10.40 11.02
N VAL A 1005 -12.37 -10.02 12.29
CA VAL A 1005 -12.23 -10.94 13.41
C VAL A 1005 -13.58 -10.99 14.09
N PRO A 1006 -14.31 -12.13 14.03
CA PRO A 1006 -15.53 -12.28 14.79
C PRO A 1006 -15.21 -11.99 16.25
N LYS A 1007 -15.98 -11.11 16.91
CA LYS A 1007 -15.90 -11.01 18.38
C LYS A 1007 -16.12 -12.43 18.90
N ALA A 1008 -15.13 -12.98 19.62
CA ALA A 1008 -15.32 -14.20 20.36
C ALA A 1008 -16.62 -14.03 21.16
N GLN A 1009 -17.57 -14.97 21.03
CA GLN A 1009 -18.74 -15.02 21.88
C GLN A 1009 -18.25 -14.76 23.30
N THR A 1010 -18.71 -13.66 23.88
CA THR A 1010 -18.37 -13.20 25.22
C THR A 1010 -18.34 -14.41 26.15
N SER A 1011 -17.18 -14.67 26.72
CA SER A 1011 -16.99 -15.76 27.67
C SER A 1011 -18.05 -15.68 28.76
N ARG A 1012 -18.47 -16.84 29.26
CA ARG A 1012 -19.42 -17.06 30.36
C ARG A 1012 -19.19 -16.17 31.61
N GLU A 1013 -18.00 -15.58 31.74
CA GLU A 1013 -17.61 -14.63 32.79
C GLU A 1013 -18.33 -13.26 32.72
N ASP A 1014 -18.62 -12.73 31.53
CA ASP A 1014 -19.30 -11.43 31.40
C ASP A 1014 -20.80 -11.54 31.73
N GLY A 1015 -21.42 -12.68 31.41
CA GLY A 1015 -22.77 -13.02 31.88
C GLY A 1015 -22.84 -13.19 33.40
N LEU A 1016 -21.79 -13.75 34.03
CA LEU A 1016 -21.70 -13.86 35.49
C LEU A 1016 -21.58 -12.48 36.15
N ARG A 1017 -20.84 -11.54 35.55
CA ARG A 1017 -20.68 -10.17 36.07
C ARG A 1017 -21.96 -9.36 36.02
N ALA A 1018 -22.72 -9.46 34.94
CA ALA A 1018 -24.05 -8.85 34.83
C ALA A 1018 -25.02 -9.43 35.88
N THR A 1019 -24.91 -10.73 36.15
CA THR A 1019 -25.70 -11.40 37.20
C THR A 1019 -25.27 -10.98 38.61
N LEU A 1020 -24.02 -10.54 38.80
CA LEU A 1020 -23.42 -10.15 40.08
C LEU A 1020 -23.41 -8.63 40.34
N GLY A 1021 -23.96 -7.81 39.45
CA GLY A 1021 -24.11 -6.36 39.67
C GLY A 1021 -22.79 -5.58 39.81
N LEU A 1022 -21.70 -6.06 39.19
CA LEU A 1022 -20.39 -5.40 39.26
C LEU A 1022 -20.27 -4.32 38.16
N PRO A 1023 -19.74 -3.12 38.45
CA PRO A 1023 -19.66 -2.04 37.47
C PRO A 1023 -18.72 -2.37 36.29
N GLU A 1024 -19.14 -1.96 35.08
CA GLU A 1024 -18.38 -2.13 33.84
C GLU A 1024 -17.01 -1.42 33.90
N LYS A 1025 -15.97 -2.04 33.34
CA LYS A 1025 -14.72 -1.34 33.05
C LYS A 1025 -14.94 -0.36 31.90
N GLN A 1026 -15.15 0.91 32.22
CA GLN A 1026 -15.00 2.00 31.27
C GLN A 1026 -13.57 2.04 30.73
N LYS A 1027 -13.40 1.80 29.43
CA LYS A 1027 -12.31 2.37 28.63
C LYS A 1027 -12.88 2.89 27.32
N SER A 1028 -13.07 4.21 27.28
CA SER A 1028 -13.31 4.98 26.06
C SER A 1028 -11.99 5.21 25.32
N ILE A 1029 -11.99 5.02 24.00
CA ILE A 1029 -10.95 5.52 23.05
C ILE A 1029 -11.61 6.51 22.04
N PHE A 1030 -12.81 7.01 22.34
CA PHE A 1030 -13.50 7.99 21.51
C PHE A 1030 -13.98 9.15 22.39
N SER A 1031 -13.23 10.24 22.40
CA SER A 1031 -13.75 11.59 22.64
C SER A 1031 -13.55 12.36 21.33
N TYR A 1032 -14.64 12.88 20.78
CA TYR A 1032 -14.65 13.78 19.62
C TYR A 1032 -13.84 15.06 19.90
#